data_AF-A0A946VZ99-F1
#
_entry.id   AF-A0A946VZ99-F1
#
_cell.length_a   1.000
_cell.length_b   1.000
_cell.length_c   1.000
_cell.angle_alpha   90.00
_cell.angle_beta   90.00
_cell.angle_gamma   90.00
#
_symmetry.space_group_name_H-M   'P 1'
#
loop_
_entity.id
_entity.type
_entity.pdbx_description
1 polymer ?
#
loop_
_entity_poly.entity_id
_entity_poly.type
_entity_poly.pdbx_seq_one_letter_code
_entity_poly.pdbx_strand_id
1 'polypeptide(L)'
;MTQAVQTSIDSHELAALLDARHADIFSVLGMHRQPGGSGLLVRCLQPGASSVTVVDKHSGKDVAVLDCTHESGFFEGKLGRRRKPFHYFLRVSYPDAELEIEDCYRFASQLNENDLYLFCEGTQERAYHFLGSHPLTVDGVDGVNFAVWAPNASRVSVVGDFNHWDGRRHAMRKHPAAGVWEIFVPALQAGSVYKYEIVSAEGTVLPLKADPFAFAMQHSPANASKVAAVSAYNWADSAWMNRRRDVSQQYQQPLSIYEVHFASWRRNIERDGAYLDYRELADQLIPYALEMGFTHLQLMPVSEFPFDGSWGYQPIGLYAPTSRFGDADAFRYFVDQCHRNDLGVLLDWVPGHFPTDEHGLGRFDGSCLYEHEDPKQGFHPDWNTLIYNYSRAEVVSFLLSNALYWLDEFHIDGLRVDAVASMLYLDYGREAGEWIPNQHGGRENLAAMEFLRNVNARAYFNHPGIMMIAEESTAWPGVTKAVDENGLGFGFKWNMGWMNDTLSYMERDPIHRKFHHNEMTFGLLYGFSENFILPLSHDEVVHGKKSLLSKMPGDDWQKFANLRAYFGFMYSHPGKKLLFMGGELAQRDEWNHDRSLDWHLLEHAAHAGIKQLVADLNRIYRDAPALHQRDCDADGFRWLQEGSAEQSVFAYMRFGLDGAEPALVVVNMTPNTYSDYEIGVPESGYYREIMNTDSSIYGGSNKGNSGGQHALHESFDGQPCKIKVCVPPLATLILLCETGKG
;
A
#
# COMPACT_ATOMS: atom_id res chain seq x y z
N MET A 1 -28.65 -60.04 7.14
CA MET A 1 -27.28 -60.13 7.69
C MET A 1 -26.33 -59.79 6.55
N THR A 2 -26.09 -58.50 6.34
CA THR A 2 -25.08 -57.99 5.41
C THR A 2 -23.71 -58.34 6.00
N GLN A 3 -22.90 -59.10 5.26
CA GLN A 3 -21.49 -59.28 5.61
C GLN A 3 -20.86 -57.88 5.63
N ALA A 4 -20.38 -57.43 6.79
CA ALA A 4 -19.59 -56.22 6.88
C ALA A 4 -18.35 -56.42 5.99
N VAL A 5 -18.26 -55.64 4.90
CA VAL A 5 -17.09 -55.66 4.03
C VAL A 5 -15.92 -55.10 4.86
N GLN A 6 -14.93 -55.95 5.12
CA GLN A 6 -13.75 -55.57 5.90
C GLN A 6 -12.90 -54.59 5.09
N THR A 7 -12.70 -53.39 5.65
CA THR A 7 -11.76 -52.39 5.11
C THR A 7 -10.30 -52.86 5.25
N SER A 8 -9.43 -52.44 4.34
CA SER A 8 -7.99 -52.70 4.43
C SER A 8 -7.23 -51.76 5.38
N ILE A 9 -7.88 -50.70 5.89
CA ILE A 9 -7.27 -49.72 6.79
C ILE A 9 -7.54 -50.06 8.26
N ASP A 10 -6.65 -49.65 9.16
CA ASP A 10 -6.84 -49.88 10.59
C ASP A 10 -8.05 -49.11 11.13
N SER A 11 -8.74 -49.67 12.13
CA SER A 11 -9.94 -49.05 12.72
C SER A 11 -9.70 -47.64 13.28
N HIS A 12 -8.52 -47.37 13.83
CA HIS A 12 -8.15 -46.06 14.35
C HIS A 12 -7.90 -45.06 13.21
N GLU A 13 -7.30 -45.53 12.11
CA GLU A 13 -7.04 -44.74 10.91
C GLU A 13 -8.37 -44.36 10.21
N LEU A 14 -9.31 -45.30 10.13
CA LEU A 14 -10.67 -45.06 9.63
C LEU A 14 -11.41 -44.04 10.50
N ALA A 15 -11.39 -44.19 11.82
CA ALA A 15 -12.03 -43.24 12.72
C ALA A 15 -11.44 -41.83 12.55
N ALA A 16 -10.10 -41.72 12.51
CA ALA A 16 -9.43 -40.44 12.26
C ALA A 16 -9.81 -39.84 10.90
N LEU A 17 -9.95 -40.64 9.84
CA LEU A 17 -10.41 -40.14 8.54
C LEU A 17 -11.84 -39.61 8.61
N LEU A 18 -12.76 -40.36 9.22
CA LEU A 18 -14.19 -40.03 9.30
C LEU A 18 -14.47 -38.82 10.19
N ASP A 19 -13.70 -38.64 11.25
CA ASP A 19 -13.75 -37.46 12.12
C ASP A 19 -12.98 -36.26 11.52
N ALA A 20 -12.44 -36.41 10.32
CA ALA A 20 -11.52 -35.48 9.66
C ALA A 20 -10.33 -35.09 10.57
N ARG A 21 -9.73 -36.03 11.28
CA ARG A 21 -8.54 -35.82 12.11
C ARG A 21 -7.29 -36.52 11.54
N HIS A 22 -7.36 -37.02 10.31
CA HIS A 22 -6.24 -37.74 9.69
C HIS A 22 -5.13 -36.78 9.22
N ALA A 23 -3.92 -36.97 9.73
CA ALA A 23 -2.80 -36.04 9.50
C ALA A 23 -2.20 -36.11 8.07
N ASP A 24 -2.20 -37.29 7.46
CA ASP A 24 -1.69 -37.51 6.09
C ASP A 24 -2.77 -38.16 5.23
N ILE A 25 -3.81 -37.40 4.87
CA ILE A 25 -4.97 -37.92 4.16
C ILE A 25 -4.63 -38.49 2.77
N PHE A 26 -3.57 -38.00 2.13
CA PHE A 26 -3.11 -38.47 0.81
C PHE A 26 -2.44 -39.84 0.87
N SER A 27 -1.96 -40.28 2.04
CA SER A 27 -1.50 -41.67 2.23
C SER A 27 -2.64 -42.70 2.21
N VAL A 28 -3.89 -42.24 2.39
CA VAL A 28 -5.08 -43.12 2.50
C VAL A 28 -6.00 -43.00 1.30
N LEU A 29 -6.42 -41.78 0.94
CA LEU A 29 -7.35 -41.49 -0.15
C LEU A 29 -6.66 -41.46 -1.51
N GLY A 30 -7.43 -41.70 -2.57
CA GLY A 30 -6.93 -41.78 -3.94
C GLY A 30 -6.45 -43.18 -4.32
N MET A 31 -5.62 -43.26 -5.35
CA MET A 31 -5.09 -44.51 -5.90
C MET A 31 -3.78 -44.93 -5.22
N HIS A 32 -3.76 -46.13 -4.64
CA HIS A 32 -2.61 -46.67 -3.90
C HIS A 32 -2.21 -48.05 -4.39
N ARG A 33 -0.95 -48.42 -4.14
CA ARG A 33 -0.53 -49.82 -4.22
C ARG A 33 -1.16 -50.60 -3.07
N GLN A 34 -1.64 -51.80 -3.37
CA GLN A 34 -2.24 -52.64 -2.35
C GLN A 34 -1.20 -53.02 -1.28
N PRO A 35 -1.50 -52.85 0.03
CA PRO A 35 -0.64 -53.33 1.11
C PRO A 35 -0.34 -54.83 0.95
N GLY A 36 0.95 -55.21 0.93
CA GLY A 36 1.38 -56.60 0.77
C GLY A 36 1.07 -57.27 -0.58
N GLY A 37 0.65 -56.51 -1.59
CA GLY A 37 0.23 -57.02 -2.90
C GLY A 37 0.89 -56.31 -4.09
N SER A 38 0.56 -56.77 -5.31
CA SER A 38 1.07 -56.17 -6.57
C SER A 38 0.00 -55.40 -7.36
N GLY A 39 -1.24 -55.32 -6.85
CA GLY A 39 -2.36 -54.62 -7.46
C GLY A 39 -2.51 -53.18 -6.97
N LEU A 40 -3.48 -52.48 -7.54
CA LEU A 40 -3.91 -51.15 -7.12
C LEU A 40 -5.26 -51.19 -6.42
N LEU A 41 -5.50 -50.24 -5.53
CA LEU A 41 -6.79 -49.95 -4.94
C LEU A 41 -7.08 -48.46 -5.03
N VAL A 42 -8.37 -48.09 -4.97
CA VAL A 42 -8.80 -46.70 -4.82
C VAL A 42 -9.64 -46.60 -3.55
N ARG A 43 -9.43 -45.52 -2.81
CA ARG A 43 -10.27 -45.13 -1.67
C ARG A 43 -10.78 -43.72 -1.85
N CYS A 44 -12.04 -43.48 -1.51
CA CYS A 44 -12.60 -42.14 -1.50
C CYS A 44 -13.61 -41.99 -0.36
N LEU A 45 -13.73 -40.76 0.15
CA LEU A 45 -14.77 -40.38 1.10
C LEU A 45 -15.83 -39.55 0.36
N GLN A 46 -17.01 -40.14 0.15
CA GLN A 46 -18.15 -39.54 -0.54
C GLN A 46 -19.40 -39.61 0.35
N PRO A 47 -19.55 -38.71 1.34
CA PRO A 47 -20.69 -38.72 2.25
C PRO A 47 -22.03 -38.61 1.49
N GLY A 48 -22.94 -39.53 1.77
CA GLY A 48 -24.28 -39.58 1.16
C GLY A 48 -24.36 -40.28 -0.20
N ALA A 49 -23.24 -40.76 -0.76
CA ALA A 49 -23.25 -41.53 -2.00
C ALA A 49 -23.82 -42.95 -1.77
N SER A 50 -24.54 -43.46 -2.77
CA SER A 50 -25.10 -44.82 -2.80
C SER A 50 -24.14 -45.81 -3.47
N SER A 51 -23.38 -45.37 -4.47
CA SER A 51 -22.34 -46.17 -5.13
C SER A 51 -21.25 -45.28 -5.71
N VAL A 52 -20.04 -45.83 -5.85
CA VAL A 52 -18.91 -45.18 -6.51
C VAL A 52 -18.25 -46.16 -7.47
N THR A 53 -18.04 -45.74 -8.72
CA THR A 53 -17.35 -46.51 -9.75
C THR A 53 -16.11 -45.76 -10.23
N VAL A 54 -14.98 -46.46 -10.30
CA VAL A 54 -13.73 -45.94 -10.89
C VAL A 54 -13.79 -46.14 -12.39
N VAL A 55 -13.67 -45.07 -13.16
CA VAL A 55 -13.75 -45.09 -14.62
C VAL A 55 -12.40 -44.65 -15.21
N ASP A 56 -11.88 -45.44 -16.15
CA ASP A 56 -10.63 -45.12 -16.85
C ASP A 56 -10.84 -43.92 -17.78
N LYS A 57 -10.10 -42.84 -17.54
CA LYS A 57 -10.31 -41.56 -18.24
C LYS A 57 -10.03 -41.65 -19.75
N HIS A 58 -9.12 -42.53 -20.17
CA HIS A 58 -8.74 -42.65 -21.58
C HIS A 58 -9.75 -43.50 -22.38
N SER A 59 -10.20 -44.61 -21.81
CA SER A 59 -11.08 -45.56 -22.50
C SER A 59 -12.56 -45.39 -22.18
N GLY A 60 -12.92 -44.63 -21.14
CA GLY A 60 -14.29 -44.45 -20.64
C GLY A 60 -14.88 -45.71 -20.01
N LYS A 61 -14.05 -46.74 -19.77
CA LYS A 61 -14.51 -48.04 -19.26
C LYS A 61 -14.52 -48.06 -17.73
N ASP A 62 -15.57 -48.64 -17.18
CA ASP A 62 -15.65 -48.97 -15.76
C ASP A 62 -14.53 -49.96 -15.39
N VAL A 63 -13.73 -49.59 -14.40
CA VAL A 63 -12.59 -50.39 -13.92
C VAL A 63 -12.96 -51.21 -12.70
N ALA A 64 -13.66 -50.59 -11.73
CA ALA A 64 -14.10 -51.23 -10.51
C ALA A 64 -15.25 -50.44 -9.87
N VAL A 65 -16.23 -51.14 -9.31
CA VAL A 65 -17.20 -50.58 -8.37
C VAL A 65 -16.58 -50.69 -6.98
N LEU A 66 -16.56 -49.60 -6.21
CA LEU A 66 -16.00 -49.56 -4.86
C LEU A 66 -17.04 -50.05 -3.85
N ASP A 67 -16.59 -50.82 -2.86
CA ASP A 67 -17.43 -51.28 -1.76
C ASP A 67 -17.58 -50.14 -0.74
N CYS A 68 -18.81 -49.87 -0.31
CA CYS A 68 -19.07 -48.98 0.82
C CYS A 68 -18.68 -49.72 2.11
N THR A 69 -17.51 -49.40 2.66
CA THR A 69 -16.96 -50.07 3.84
C THR A 69 -17.33 -49.37 5.15
N HIS A 70 -17.91 -48.16 5.08
CA HIS A 70 -18.49 -47.47 6.23
C HIS A 70 -19.70 -46.61 5.82
N GLU A 71 -20.75 -46.57 6.66
CA GLU A 71 -22.02 -45.86 6.39
C GLU A 71 -21.87 -44.34 6.20
N SER A 72 -20.82 -43.76 6.75
CA SER A 72 -20.44 -42.34 6.54
C SER A 72 -19.97 -42.02 5.12
N GLY A 73 -20.01 -42.99 4.20
CA GLY A 73 -19.65 -42.82 2.79
C GLY A 73 -18.17 -43.07 2.50
N PHE A 74 -17.52 -43.97 3.25
CA PHE A 74 -16.16 -44.39 2.91
C PHE A 74 -16.20 -45.59 1.96
N PHE A 75 -15.58 -45.43 0.80
CA PHE A 75 -15.56 -46.43 -0.27
C PHE A 75 -14.14 -46.91 -0.54
N GLU A 76 -13.97 -48.23 -0.72
CA GLU A 76 -12.70 -48.86 -1.05
C GLU A 76 -12.90 -49.97 -2.09
N GLY A 77 -11.98 -50.12 -3.04
CA GLY A 77 -12.07 -51.20 -4.02
C GLY A 77 -10.78 -51.47 -4.77
N LYS A 78 -10.54 -52.76 -5.09
CA LYS A 78 -9.37 -53.22 -5.83
C LYS A 78 -9.58 -53.06 -7.34
N LEU A 79 -8.58 -52.57 -8.06
CA LEU A 79 -8.66 -52.31 -9.51
C LEU A 79 -8.30 -53.53 -10.38
N GLY A 80 -8.79 -54.70 -9.97
CA GLY A 80 -8.55 -55.98 -10.67
C GLY A 80 -7.06 -56.32 -10.81
N ARG A 81 -6.60 -56.57 -12.06
CA ARG A 81 -5.22 -56.95 -12.37
C ARG A 81 -4.29 -55.76 -12.65
N ARG A 82 -4.78 -54.51 -12.55
CA ARG A 82 -3.97 -53.32 -12.86
C ARG A 82 -2.86 -53.14 -11.82
N ARG A 83 -1.65 -52.83 -12.30
CA ARG A 83 -0.44 -52.65 -11.47
C ARG A 83 0.27 -51.31 -11.66
N LYS A 84 -0.11 -50.55 -12.70
CA LYS A 84 0.47 -49.24 -13.04
C LYS A 84 -0.59 -48.17 -12.82
N PRO A 85 -0.26 -47.05 -12.14
CA PRO A 85 -1.16 -45.91 -12.04
C PRO A 85 -1.65 -45.44 -13.41
N PHE A 86 -2.86 -44.91 -13.45
CA PHE A 86 -3.51 -44.41 -14.65
C PHE A 86 -4.50 -43.31 -14.28
N HIS A 87 -4.88 -42.47 -15.24
CA HIS A 87 -5.83 -41.38 -15.00
C HIS A 87 -7.25 -41.93 -14.96
N TYR A 88 -8.03 -41.52 -13.96
CA TYR A 88 -9.40 -41.95 -13.74
C TYR A 88 -10.23 -40.80 -13.21
N PHE A 89 -11.55 -40.96 -13.31
CA PHE A 89 -12.53 -40.18 -12.58
C PHE A 89 -13.44 -41.14 -11.81
N LEU A 90 -14.18 -40.61 -10.85
CA LEU A 90 -15.17 -41.32 -10.06
C LEU A 90 -16.55 -41.01 -10.63
N ARG A 91 -17.33 -42.03 -10.96
CA ARG A 91 -18.77 -41.90 -11.16
C ARG A 91 -19.46 -42.19 -9.85
N VAL A 92 -20.05 -41.16 -9.25
CA VAL A 92 -20.65 -41.18 -7.92
C VAL A 92 -22.17 -41.04 -8.06
N SER A 93 -22.92 -42.05 -7.62
CA SER A 93 -24.38 -42.02 -7.66
C SER A 93 -24.90 -41.65 -6.26
N TYR A 94 -25.61 -40.54 -6.16
CA TYR A 94 -26.40 -40.08 -5.02
C TYR A 94 -27.88 -40.44 -5.22
N PRO A 95 -28.74 -40.34 -4.18
CA PRO A 95 -30.17 -40.66 -4.33
C PRO A 95 -30.88 -39.93 -5.48
N ASP A 96 -30.50 -38.67 -5.73
CA ASP A 96 -31.16 -37.79 -6.70
C ASP A 96 -30.29 -37.38 -7.90
N ALA A 97 -29.03 -37.82 -7.96
CA ALA A 97 -28.08 -37.39 -9.00
C ALA A 97 -26.95 -38.40 -9.23
N GLU A 98 -26.38 -38.42 -10.43
CA GLU A 98 -25.13 -39.11 -10.72
C GLU A 98 -24.12 -38.09 -11.25
N LEU A 99 -22.91 -38.10 -10.68
CA LEU A 99 -21.86 -37.14 -10.97
C LEU A 99 -20.59 -37.87 -11.42
N GLU A 100 -19.94 -37.36 -12.47
CA GLU A 100 -18.57 -37.76 -12.81
C GLU A 100 -17.63 -36.68 -12.27
N ILE A 101 -16.76 -37.07 -11.32
CA ILE A 101 -15.85 -36.15 -10.62
C ILE A 101 -14.40 -36.63 -10.72
N GLU A 102 -13.48 -35.69 -10.90
CA GLU A 102 -12.06 -35.97 -10.76
C GLU A 102 -11.72 -36.19 -9.28
N ASP A 103 -10.89 -37.20 -8.99
CA ASP A 103 -10.45 -37.47 -7.62
C ASP A 103 -9.31 -36.53 -7.24
N CYS A 104 -9.57 -35.54 -6.39
CA CYS A 104 -8.57 -34.56 -5.95
C CYS A 104 -7.35 -35.21 -5.26
N TYR A 105 -7.51 -36.40 -4.68
CA TYR A 105 -6.43 -37.11 -3.99
C TYR A 105 -5.51 -37.90 -4.94
N ARG A 106 -5.79 -37.92 -6.24
CA ARG A 106 -4.91 -38.55 -7.24
C ARG A 106 -3.74 -37.66 -7.68
N PHE A 107 -3.87 -36.34 -7.52
CA PHE A 107 -2.90 -35.39 -8.05
C PHE A 107 -1.65 -35.32 -7.15
N ALA A 108 -0.47 -35.23 -7.76
CA ALA A 108 0.76 -34.97 -7.03
C ALA A 108 0.78 -33.53 -6.49
N SER A 109 1.70 -33.22 -5.56
CA SER A 109 1.90 -31.84 -5.13
C SER A 109 2.42 -30.98 -6.30
N GLN A 110 1.97 -29.74 -6.34
CA GLN A 110 2.40 -28.72 -7.29
C GLN A 110 3.47 -27.78 -6.73
N LEU A 111 3.88 -27.95 -5.46
CA LEU A 111 4.86 -27.09 -4.81
C LEU A 111 6.31 -27.51 -5.11
N ASN A 112 7.17 -26.51 -5.33
CA ASN A 112 8.60 -26.70 -5.51
C ASN A 112 9.34 -26.64 -4.16
N GLU A 113 10.22 -27.60 -3.90
CA GLU A 113 10.98 -27.68 -2.64
C GLU A 113 11.91 -26.47 -2.42
N ASN A 114 12.48 -25.89 -3.49
CA ASN A 114 13.32 -24.70 -3.37
C ASN A 114 12.51 -23.47 -2.98
N ASP A 115 11.29 -23.33 -3.50
CA ASP A 115 10.41 -22.22 -3.17
C ASP A 115 9.99 -22.27 -1.69
N LEU A 116 9.68 -23.48 -1.21
CA LEU A 116 9.40 -23.74 0.21
C LEU A 116 10.63 -23.47 1.09
N TYR A 117 11.83 -23.86 0.64
CA TYR A 117 13.07 -23.60 1.36
C TYR A 117 13.30 -22.09 1.55
N LEU A 118 13.22 -21.31 0.46
CA LEU A 118 13.39 -19.84 0.51
C LEU A 118 12.32 -19.18 1.38
N PHE A 119 11.08 -19.70 1.35
CA PHE A 119 10.00 -19.17 2.17
C PHE A 119 10.29 -19.32 3.66
N CYS A 120 10.75 -20.50 4.07
CA CYS A 120 11.16 -20.80 5.44
C CYS A 120 12.47 -20.12 5.85
N GLU A 121 13.33 -19.76 4.90
CA GLU A 121 14.57 -19.04 5.16
C GLU A 121 14.37 -17.52 5.28
N GLY A 122 13.25 -16.99 4.77
CA GLY A 122 12.90 -15.58 4.92
C GLY A 122 13.32 -14.70 3.74
N THR A 123 13.72 -15.31 2.62
CA THR A 123 14.22 -14.62 1.43
C THR A 123 13.36 -14.85 0.19
N GLN A 124 12.20 -15.50 0.34
CA GLN A 124 11.29 -15.69 -0.79
C GLN A 124 10.59 -14.38 -1.16
N GLU A 125 10.95 -13.86 -2.33
CA GLU A 125 10.43 -12.60 -2.88
C GLU A 125 9.11 -12.77 -3.62
N ARG A 126 8.79 -13.97 -4.10
CA ARG A 126 7.59 -14.23 -4.92
C ARG A 126 6.78 -15.40 -4.37
N ALA A 127 6.56 -15.39 -3.05
CA ALA A 127 5.72 -16.36 -2.36
C ALA A 127 4.30 -16.41 -2.93
N TYR A 128 3.81 -15.26 -3.44
CA TYR A 128 2.53 -15.17 -4.14
C TYR A 128 2.43 -16.00 -5.42
N HIS A 129 3.52 -16.54 -5.98
CA HIS A 129 3.43 -17.44 -7.14
C HIS A 129 2.96 -18.85 -6.80
N PHE A 130 3.00 -19.26 -5.53
CA PHE A 130 2.66 -20.63 -5.13
C PHE A 130 1.78 -20.72 -3.87
N LEU A 131 1.81 -19.72 -2.98
CA LEU A 131 0.83 -19.58 -1.90
C LEU A 131 -0.42 -18.84 -2.41
N GLY A 132 -1.57 -19.11 -1.80
CA GLY A 132 -2.86 -18.59 -2.22
C GLY A 132 -3.64 -19.58 -3.08
N SER A 133 -4.46 -19.05 -3.99
CA SER A 133 -5.23 -19.84 -4.96
C SER A 133 -4.80 -19.57 -6.41
N HIS A 134 -4.38 -20.64 -7.09
CA HIS A 134 -3.79 -20.58 -8.43
C HIS A 134 -4.57 -21.44 -9.42
N PRO A 135 -5.32 -20.83 -10.37
CA PRO A 135 -5.90 -21.57 -11.47
C PRO A 135 -4.81 -22.21 -12.34
N LEU A 136 -4.86 -23.53 -12.53
CA LEU A 136 -3.86 -24.25 -13.33
C LEU A 136 -4.40 -25.56 -13.89
N THR A 137 -3.72 -26.09 -14.90
CA THR A 137 -4.06 -27.36 -15.56
C THR A 137 -3.06 -28.45 -15.17
N VAL A 138 -3.51 -29.47 -14.41
CA VAL A 138 -2.70 -30.66 -14.05
C VAL A 138 -3.21 -31.88 -14.78
N ASP A 139 -2.33 -32.64 -15.45
CA ASP A 139 -2.69 -33.86 -16.19
C ASP A 139 -3.86 -33.67 -17.19
N GLY A 140 -3.96 -32.48 -17.79
CA GLY A 140 -5.06 -32.10 -18.69
C GLY A 140 -6.41 -31.87 -17.99
N VAL A 141 -6.40 -31.54 -16.69
CA VAL A 141 -7.58 -31.14 -15.91
C VAL A 141 -7.38 -29.73 -15.40
N ASP A 142 -8.29 -28.85 -15.76
CA ASP A 142 -8.34 -27.50 -15.19
C ASP A 142 -8.87 -27.55 -13.76
N GLY A 143 -8.32 -26.72 -12.88
CA GLY A 143 -8.73 -26.60 -11.50
C GLY A 143 -7.95 -25.50 -10.80
N VAL A 144 -7.93 -25.56 -9.47
CA VAL A 144 -7.25 -24.56 -8.64
C VAL A 144 -6.37 -25.27 -7.63
N ASN A 145 -5.10 -24.88 -7.58
CA ASN A 145 -4.21 -25.26 -6.49
C ASN A 145 -4.31 -24.26 -5.35
N PHE A 146 -4.57 -24.75 -4.15
CA PHE A 146 -4.60 -23.97 -2.92
C PHE A 146 -3.38 -24.30 -2.09
N ALA A 147 -2.69 -23.29 -1.58
CA ALA A 147 -1.63 -23.48 -0.60
C ALA A 147 -1.64 -22.40 0.49
N VAL A 148 -1.46 -22.83 1.74
CA VAL A 148 -1.50 -21.94 2.90
C VAL A 148 -0.53 -22.38 3.99
N TRP A 149 0.15 -21.42 4.61
CA TRP A 149 1.06 -21.67 5.72
C TRP A 149 0.30 -21.73 7.04
N ALA A 150 0.35 -22.88 7.71
CA ALA A 150 -0.30 -23.15 8.99
C ALA A 150 0.43 -24.30 9.72
N PRO A 151 1.68 -24.07 10.18
CA PRO A 151 2.58 -25.12 10.66
C PRO A 151 2.04 -25.87 11.86
N ASN A 152 1.31 -25.22 12.77
CA ASN A 152 0.81 -25.84 14.01
C ASN A 152 -0.57 -26.47 13.85
N ALA A 153 -1.24 -26.26 12.71
CA ALA A 153 -2.51 -26.90 12.44
C ALA A 153 -2.36 -28.43 12.42
N SER A 154 -3.38 -29.13 12.92
CA SER A 154 -3.52 -30.59 12.82
C SER A 154 -4.27 -31.00 11.55
N ARG A 155 -5.11 -30.10 11.01
CA ARG A 155 -5.76 -30.22 9.70
C ARG A 155 -5.99 -28.84 9.10
N VAL A 156 -5.83 -28.73 7.79
CA VAL A 156 -6.41 -27.64 7.00
C VAL A 156 -7.28 -28.22 5.89
N SER A 157 -8.37 -27.53 5.57
CA SER A 157 -9.28 -27.90 4.48
C SER A 157 -9.73 -26.65 3.74
N VAL A 158 -9.82 -26.73 2.41
CA VAL A 158 -10.44 -25.66 1.63
C VAL A 158 -11.95 -25.85 1.61
N VAL A 159 -12.70 -24.82 1.99
CA VAL A 159 -14.16 -24.84 2.09
C VAL A 159 -14.77 -23.72 1.27
N GLY A 160 -15.91 -23.99 0.64
CA GLY A 160 -16.62 -23.02 -0.19
C GLY A 160 -17.92 -23.59 -0.74
N ASP A 161 -18.58 -22.83 -1.62
CA ASP A 161 -19.87 -23.25 -2.18
C ASP A 161 -19.79 -24.60 -2.91
N PHE A 162 -18.66 -24.85 -3.59
CA PHE A 162 -18.37 -26.09 -4.34
C PHE A 162 -18.33 -27.36 -3.47
N ASN A 163 -18.25 -27.22 -2.15
CA ASN A 163 -18.26 -28.35 -1.22
C ASN A 163 -19.21 -28.14 -0.04
N HIS A 164 -20.17 -27.22 -0.17
CA HIS A 164 -21.14 -26.85 0.86
C HIS A 164 -20.51 -26.44 2.19
N TRP A 165 -19.33 -25.83 2.13
CA TRP A 165 -18.57 -25.41 3.29
C TRP A 165 -18.22 -26.56 4.27
N ASP A 166 -18.08 -27.79 3.76
CA ASP A 166 -17.79 -28.99 4.54
C ASP A 166 -16.29 -29.36 4.47
N GLY A 167 -15.54 -29.05 5.53
CA GLY A 167 -14.10 -29.30 5.60
C GLY A 167 -13.68 -30.78 5.56
N ARG A 168 -14.62 -31.73 5.61
CA ARG A 168 -14.28 -33.16 5.45
C ARG A 168 -14.00 -33.54 3.98
N ARG A 169 -14.42 -32.72 3.01
CA ARG A 169 -14.40 -33.06 1.58
C ARG A 169 -13.08 -32.76 0.88
N HIS A 170 -12.42 -31.67 1.25
CA HIS A 170 -11.20 -31.18 0.59
C HIS A 170 -10.10 -30.87 1.62
N ALA A 171 -9.81 -31.85 2.47
CA ALA A 171 -8.68 -31.77 3.39
C ALA A 171 -7.34 -31.81 2.65
N MET A 172 -6.42 -30.93 3.05
CA MET A 172 -5.17 -30.63 2.36
C MET A 172 -4.03 -31.55 2.82
N ARG A 173 -3.00 -31.73 1.98
CA ARG A 173 -1.75 -32.40 2.38
C ARG A 173 -0.86 -31.43 3.15
N LYS A 174 -0.18 -31.87 4.20
CA LYS A 174 0.84 -31.08 4.90
C LYS A 174 2.21 -31.35 4.28
N HIS A 175 2.99 -30.31 4.05
CA HIS A 175 4.42 -30.35 3.77
C HIS A 175 5.18 -30.09 5.09
N PRO A 176 5.59 -31.13 5.85
CA PRO A 176 5.96 -30.96 7.25
C PRO A 176 7.19 -30.08 7.47
N ALA A 177 8.16 -30.12 6.54
CA ALA A 177 9.37 -29.32 6.62
C ALA A 177 9.13 -27.81 6.50
N ALA A 178 8.05 -27.40 5.82
CA ALA A 178 7.71 -26.00 5.59
C ALA A 178 6.46 -25.53 6.36
N GLY A 179 5.67 -26.46 6.92
CA GLY A 179 4.40 -26.13 7.57
C GLY A 179 3.32 -25.61 6.61
N VAL A 180 3.50 -25.81 5.30
CA VAL A 180 2.55 -25.42 4.25
C VAL A 180 1.58 -26.56 3.96
N TRP A 181 0.31 -26.24 3.80
CA TRP A 181 -0.74 -27.15 3.39
C TRP A 181 -1.11 -26.92 1.93
N GLU A 182 -1.34 -27.98 1.16
CA GLU A 182 -1.67 -27.89 -0.27
C GLU A 182 -2.76 -28.87 -0.73
N ILE A 183 -3.57 -28.44 -1.70
CA ILE A 183 -4.45 -29.33 -2.48
C ILE A 183 -4.74 -28.74 -3.86
N PHE A 184 -4.76 -29.59 -4.89
CA PHE A 184 -5.36 -29.27 -6.18
C PHE A 184 -6.83 -29.72 -6.21
N VAL A 185 -7.75 -28.77 -6.39
CA VAL A 185 -9.19 -29.04 -6.53
C VAL A 185 -9.55 -28.96 -8.02
N PRO A 186 -9.86 -30.10 -8.66
CA PRO A 186 -10.18 -30.14 -10.09
C PRO A 186 -11.54 -29.52 -10.39
N ALA A 187 -11.71 -29.04 -11.61
CA ALA A 187 -12.93 -28.42 -12.17
C ALA A 187 -13.41 -27.15 -11.44
N LEU A 188 -12.65 -26.63 -10.48
CA LEU A 188 -12.96 -25.36 -9.83
C LEU A 188 -12.58 -24.19 -10.75
N GLN A 189 -13.42 -23.16 -10.79
CA GLN A 189 -13.29 -22.04 -11.71
C GLN A 189 -12.90 -20.74 -10.98
N ALA A 190 -12.34 -19.79 -11.73
CA ALA A 190 -12.19 -18.42 -11.25
C ALA A 190 -13.54 -17.84 -10.77
N GLY A 191 -13.49 -17.00 -9.75
CA GLY A 191 -14.67 -16.46 -9.06
C GLY A 191 -15.20 -17.35 -7.94
N SER A 192 -14.76 -18.61 -7.83
CA SER A 192 -15.16 -19.50 -6.73
C SER A 192 -14.81 -18.87 -5.39
N VAL A 193 -15.80 -18.84 -4.50
CA VAL A 193 -15.66 -18.30 -3.14
C VAL A 193 -15.15 -19.40 -2.22
N TYR A 194 -14.12 -19.09 -1.42
CA TYR A 194 -13.51 -20.05 -0.52
C TYR A 194 -12.94 -19.43 0.75
N LYS A 195 -12.71 -20.29 1.75
CA LYS A 195 -11.95 -20.04 2.97
C LYS A 195 -11.16 -21.29 3.36
N TYR A 196 -10.31 -21.16 4.38
CA TYR A 196 -9.68 -22.28 5.05
C TYR A 196 -10.42 -22.62 6.34
N GLU A 197 -10.81 -23.88 6.49
CA GLU A 197 -11.20 -24.46 7.78
C GLU A 197 -9.97 -25.10 8.40
N ILE A 198 -9.59 -24.61 9.58
CA ILE A 198 -8.35 -25.00 10.27
C ILE A 198 -8.70 -25.66 11.60
N VAL A 199 -8.05 -26.78 11.89
CA VAL A 199 -8.09 -27.41 13.20
C VAL A 199 -6.75 -27.18 13.90
N SER A 200 -6.80 -26.62 15.11
CA SER A 200 -5.62 -26.35 15.92
C SER A 200 -4.89 -27.64 16.32
N ALA A 201 -3.68 -27.50 16.88
CA ALA A 201 -2.94 -28.63 17.43
C ALA A 201 -3.72 -29.41 18.51
N GLU A 202 -4.58 -28.72 19.27
CA GLU A 202 -5.42 -29.28 20.33
C GLU A 202 -6.71 -29.94 19.80
N GLY A 203 -6.94 -29.92 18.48
CA GLY A 203 -8.10 -30.55 17.86
C GLY A 203 -9.37 -29.70 17.88
N THR A 204 -9.25 -28.38 18.09
CA THR A 204 -10.36 -27.42 18.04
C THR A 204 -10.50 -26.86 16.63
N VAL A 205 -11.73 -26.85 16.09
CA VAL A 205 -12.02 -26.18 14.81
C VAL A 205 -12.04 -24.66 15.05
N LEU A 206 -11.19 -23.94 14.35
CA LEU A 206 -11.06 -22.48 14.44
C LEU A 206 -12.12 -21.76 13.57
N PRO A 207 -12.38 -20.46 13.81
CA PRO A 207 -13.15 -19.64 12.86
C PRO A 207 -12.57 -19.74 11.44
N LEU A 208 -13.45 -19.74 10.44
CA LEU A 208 -13.03 -19.84 9.04
C LEU A 208 -12.15 -18.66 8.64
N LYS A 209 -10.95 -18.97 8.14
CA LYS A 209 -9.93 -18.00 7.76
C LYS A 209 -10.04 -17.61 6.29
N ALA A 210 -9.97 -16.32 6.01
CA ALA A 210 -9.65 -15.83 4.68
C ALA A 210 -8.22 -16.23 4.30
N ASP A 211 -7.96 -16.32 3.01
CA ASP A 211 -6.63 -16.62 2.49
C ASP A 211 -5.67 -15.42 2.69
N PRO A 212 -4.55 -15.58 3.42
CA PRO A 212 -3.53 -14.53 3.55
C PRO A 212 -2.98 -14.03 2.21
N PHE A 213 -2.96 -14.91 1.19
CA PHE A 213 -2.52 -14.65 -0.18
C PHE A 213 -3.72 -14.57 -1.15
N ALA A 214 -4.89 -14.11 -0.69
CA ALA A 214 -6.01 -13.86 -1.57
C ALA A 214 -5.67 -12.79 -2.62
N PHE A 215 -5.86 -13.10 -3.90
CA PHE A 215 -5.73 -12.13 -5.01
C PHE A 215 -7.04 -11.42 -5.35
N ALA A 216 -8.15 -11.91 -4.81
CA ALA A 216 -9.46 -11.30 -4.86
C ALA A 216 -10.29 -11.71 -3.63
N MET A 217 -11.21 -10.85 -3.21
CA MET A 217 -12.09 -11.12 -2.07
C MET A 217 -13.52 -10.68 -2.37
N GLN A 218 -14.47 -11.17 -1.58
CA GLN A 218 -15.83 -10.64 -1.60
C GLN A 218 -15.87 -9.22 -1.02
N HIS A 219 -16.84 -8.43 -1.47
CA HIS A 219 -17.09 -7.10 -0.93
C HIS A 219 -17.57 -7.18 0.54
N SER A 220 -17.02 -6.32 1.40
CA SER A 220 -17.45 -6.18 2.81
C SER A 220 -18.98 -5.94 2.89
N PRO A 221 -19.71 -6.52 3.86
CA PRO A 221 -19.24 -7.26 5.05
C PRO A 221 -18.98 -8.76 4.81
N ALA A 222 -19.11 -9.26 3.58
CA ALA A 222 -18.67 -10.61 3.27
C ALA A 222 -17.13 -10.67 3.35
N ASN A 223 -16.60 -11.84 3.69
CA ASN A 223 -15.21 -11.95 4.15
C ASN A 223 -14.52 -13.23 3.66
N ALA A 224 -15.03 -13.85 2.61
CA ALA A 224 -14.38 -14.97 1.95
C ALA A 224 -13.47 -14.49 0.81
N SER A 225 -12.41 -15.26 0.57
CA SER A 225 -11.54 -15.08 -0.58
C SER A 225 -12.24 -15.57 -1.85
N LYS A 226 -11.79 -15.06 -2.99
CA LYS A 226 -12.25 -15.49 -4.31
C LYS A 226 -11.04 -15.94 -5.12
N VAL A 227 -11.18 -17.05 -5.83
CA VAL A 227 -10.19 -17.47 -6.82
C VAL A 227 -10.14 -16.39 -7.90
N ALA A 228 -9.00 -15.72 -8.06
CA ALA A 228 -8.86 -14.70 -9.10
C ALA A 228 -8.83 -15.34 -10.50
N ALA A 229 -9.29 -14.59 -11.49
CA ALA A 229 -9.05 -14.98 -12.88
C ALA A 229 -7.56 -14.80 -13.20
N VAL A 230 -7.01 -15.67 -14.05
CA VAL A 230 -5.69 -15.45 -14.63
C VAL A 230 -5.78 -14.17 -15.47
N SER A 231 -4.98 -13.16 -15.12
CA SER A 231 -5.02 -11.88 -15.82
C SER A 231 -4.68 -12.06 -17.29
N ALA A 232 -5.45 -11.41 -18.15
CA ALA A 232 -5.14 -11.26 -19.57
C ALA A 232 -4.80 -9.80 -19.91
N TYR A 233 -4.51 -8.98 -18.89
CA TYR A 233 -4.22 -7.57 -19.05
C TYR A 233 -2.92 -7.36 -19.83
N ASN A 234 -2.97 -6.51 -20.86
CA ASN A 234 -1.81 -6.17 -21.68
C ASN A 234 -1.41 -4.72 -21.41
N TRP A 235 -0.33 -4.54 -20.65
CA TRP A 235 0.22 -3.22 -20.34
C TRP A 235 0.70 -2.47 -21.59
N ALA A 236 0.51 -1.15 -21.59
CA ALA A 236 0.93 -0.25 -22.66
C ALA A 236 1.85 0.89 -22.16
N ASP A 237 2.48 0.68 -20.99
CA ASP A 237 3.28 1.66 -20.25
C ASP A 237 4.81 1.46 -20.39
N SER A 238 5.27 0.60 -21.30
CA SER A 238 6.69 0.28 -21.46
C SER A 238 7.61 1.51 -21.58
N ALA A 239 7.15 2.61 -22.18
CA ALA A 239 7.90 3.86 -22.28
C ALA A 239 8.13 4.50 -20.90
N TRP A 240 7.10 4.52 -20.05
CA TRP A 240 7.18 4.96 -18.66
C TRP A 240 8.15 4.09 -17.86
N MET A 241 7.94 2.76 -17.88
CA MET A 241 8.75 1.80 -17.14
C MET A 241 10.23 1.84 -17.56
N ASN A 242 10.53 2.15 -18.83
CA ASN A 242 11.89 2.36 -19.31
C ASN A 242 12.53 3.63 -18.74
N ARG A 243 11.82 4.76 -18.74
CA ARG A 243 12.33 6.04 -18.23
C ARG A 243 12.51 6.03 -16.71
N ARG A 244 11.56 5.42 -15.98
CA ARG A 244 11.59 5.30 -14.51
C ARG A 244 12.91 4.73 -14.00
N ARG A 245 13.53 3.80 -14.74
CA ARG A 245 14.80 3.15 -14.34
C ARG A 245 15.99 4.08 -14.14
N ASP A 246 15.94 5.32 -14.64
CA ASP A 246 17.00 6.30 -14.45
C ASP A 246 16.97 6.92 -13.04
N VAL A 247 17.67 6.28 -12.10
CA VAL A 247 17.75 6.67 -10.68
C VAL A 247 18.28 8.10 -10.49
N SER A 248 19.10 8.60 -11.43
CA SER A 248 19.68 9.96 -11.33
C SER A 248 18.61 11.05 -11.36
N GLN A 249 17.45 10.76 -11.97
CA GLN A 249 16.34 11.69 -12.10
C GLN A 249 15.48 11.78 -10.83
N GLN A 250 15.43 10.74 -10.00
CA GLN A 250 14.47 10.65 -8.90
C GLN A 250 14.56 11.82 -7.90
N TYR A 251 15.77 12.26 -7.56
CA TYR A 251 15.97 13.38 -6.62
C TYR A 251 15.96 14.75 -7.30
N GLN A 252 16.31 14.80 -8.58
CA GLN A 252 16.47 16.03 -9.34
C GLN A 252 15.22 16.45 -10.12
N GLN A 253 14.20 15.61 -10.23
CA GLN A 253 12.94 15.93 -10.90
C GLN A 253 11.94 16.59 -9.95
N PRO A 254 10.94 17.32 -10.47
CA PRO A 254 9.84 17.82 -9.68
C PRO A 254 8.96 16.64 -9.20
N LEU A 255 8.83 16.49 -7.88
CA LEU A 255 7.87 15.56 -7.26
C LEU A 255 6.78 16.37 -6.54
N SER A 256 5.61 16.43 -7.16
CA SER A 256 4.40 17.01 -6.57
C SER A 256 3.30 15.95 -6.56
N ILE A 257 2.93 15.54 -5.36
CA ILE A 257 2.09 14.38 -5.08
C ILE A 257 0.69 14.87 -4.70
N TYR A 258 -0.32 14.32 -5.37
CA TYR A 258 -1.72 14.44 -4.96
C TYR A 258 -2.11 13.17 -4.19
N GLU A 259 -2.30 13.29 -2.88
CA GLU A 259 -2.72 12.18 -2.03
C GLU A 259 -4.25 12.01 -2.10
N VAL A 260 -4.71 10.79 -2.34
CA VAL A 260 -6.12 10.50 -2.68
C VAL A 260 -6.65 9.27 -1.95
N HIS A 261 -7.83 9.42 -1.35
CA HIS A 261 -8.69 8.32 -0.94
C HIS A 261 -9.78 8.08 -2.00
N PHE A 262 -9.73 6.97 -2.73
CA PHE A 262 -10.64 6.70 -3.85
C PHE A 262 -12.12 6.80 -3.50
N ALA A 263 -12.54 6.23 -2.37
CA ALA A 263 -13.94 6.15 -1.97
C ALA A 263 -14.59 7.52 -1.64
N SER A 264 -13.79 8.54 -1.31
CA SER A 264 -14.29 9.86 -0.89
C SER A 264 -13.81 11.03 -1.75
N TRP A 265 -12.93 10.80 -2.73
CA TRP A 265 -12.54 11.84 -3.69
C TRP A 265 -13.78 12.37 -4.44
N ARG A 266 -14.52 11.46 -5.07
CA ARG A 266 -15.79 11.74 -5.73
C ARG A 266 -16.65 10.48 -5.72
N ARG A 267 -17.95 10.65 -5.48
CA ARG A 267 -18.96 9.59 -5.55
C ARG A 267 -19.88 9.84 -6.74
N ASN A 268 -20.45 8.77 -7.27
CA ASN A 268 -21.37 8.85 -8.39
C ASN A 268 -22.76 9.32 -7.92
N ILE A 269 -23.12 10.57 -8.25
CA ILE A 269 -24.39 11.19 -7.85
C ILE A 269 -25.59 10.50 -8.55
N GLU A 270 -25.40 10.00 -9.77
CA GLU A 270 -26.44 9.30 -10.54
C GLU A 270 -26.71 7.88 -10.00
N ARG A 271 -25.79 7.32 -9.21
CA ARG A 271 -25.89 6.01 -8.56
C ARG A 271 -25.94 6.15 -7.04
N ASP A 272 -26.79 7.06 -6.54
CA ASP A 272 -27.08 7.26 -5.12
C ASP A 272 -25.84 7.43 -4.22
N GLY A 273 -24.77 8.04 -4.74
CA GLY A 273 -23.53 8.24 -3.99
C GLY A 273 -22.64 6.99 -3.90
N ALA A 274 -22.81 6.03 -4.82
CA ALA A 274 -21.93 4.87 -4.94
C ALA A 274 -20.48 5.29 -5.23
N TYR A 275 -19.56 4.39 -4.89
CA TYR A 275 -18.15 4.54 -5.25
C TYR A 275 -17.98 4.58 -6.78
N LEU A 276 -17.00 5.35 -7.23
CA LEU A 276 -16.49 5.24 -8.59
C LEU A 276 -15.67 3.96 -8.69
N ASP A 277 -15.85 3.21 -9.78
CA ASP A 277 -14.99 2.07 -10.08
C ASP A 277 -13.62 2.54 -10.62
N TYR A 278 -12.65 1.63 -10.71
CA TYR A 278 -11.29 1.96 -11.16
C TYR A 278 -11.25 2.58 -12.57
N ARG A 279 -12.20 2.25 -13.46
CA ARG A 279 -12.26 2.81 -14.81
C ARG A 279 -12.82 4.22 -14.79
N GLU A 280 -13.86 4.47 -14.02
CA GLU A 280 -14.40 5.82 -13.81
C GLU A 280 -13.40 6.73 -13.09
N LEU A 281 -12.62 6.18 -12.14
CA LEU A 281 -11.49 6.88 -11.53
C LEU A 281 -10.43 7.21 -12.58
N ALA A 282 -10.09 6.29 -13.48
CA ALA A 282 -9.14 6.57 -14.55
C ALA A 282 -9.65 7.70 -15.47
N ASP A 283 -10.94 7.70 -15.80
CA ASP A 283 -11.56 8.70 -16.69
C ASP A 283 -11.72 10.10 -16.04
N GLN A 284 -11.73 10.19 -14.70
CA GLN A 284 -12.00 11.45 -13.99
C GLN A 284 -10.82 11.97 -13.18
N LEU A 285 -10.18 11.11 -12.37
CA LEU A 285 -9.09 11.51 -11.48
C LEU A 285 -7.81 11.80 -12.26
N ILE A 286 -7.47 10.99 -13.26
CA ILE A 286 -6.23 11.18 -14.03
C ILE A 286 -6.28 12.51 -14.81
N PRO A 287 -7.32 12.83 -15.61
CA PRO A 287 -7.40 14.14 -16.26
C PRO A 287 -7.38 15.30 -15.27
N TYR A 288 -8.02 15.16 -14.11
CA TYR A 288 -8.00 16.19 -13.07
C TYR A 288 -6.59 16.42 -12.52
N ALA A 289 -5.86 15.37 -12.17
CA ALA A 289 -4.50 15.48 -11.65
C ALA A 289 -3.54 16.12 -12.67
N LEU A 290 -3.70 15.78 -13.95
CA LEU A 290 -2.94 16.36 -15.05
C LEU A 290 -3.27 17.83 -15.28
N GLU A 291 -4.55 18.21 -15.25
CA GLU A 291 -5.00 19.61 -15.34
C GLU A 291 -4.37 20.46 -14.22
N MET A 292 -4.35 19.90 -13.01
CA MET A 292 -3.73 20.47 -11.83
C MET A 292 -2.20 20.42 -11.86
N GLY A 293 -1.59 19.70 -12.81
CA GLY A 293 -0.14 19.66 -13.00
C GLY A 293 0.65 18.83 -11.98
N PHE A 294 -0.02 17.97 -11.20
CA PHE A 294 0.67 17.02 -10.32
C PHE A 294 1.51 16.03 -11.14
N THR A 295 2.59 15.52 -10.54
CA THR A 295 3.47 14.54 -11.19
C THR A 295 3.18 13.11 -10.73
N HIS A 296 2.59 12.96 -9.54
CA HIS A 296 2.25 11.66 -8.97
C HIS A 296 0.91 11.69 -8.24
N LEU A 297 0.22 10.55 -8.26
CA LEU A 297 -0.83 10.22 -7.30
C LEU A 297 -0.22 9.38 -6.18
N GLN A 298 -0.56 9.67 -4.92
CA GLN A 298 -0.34 8.74 -3.82
C GLN A 298 -1.69 8.22 -3.34
N LEU A 299 -1.89 6.93 -3.51
CA LEU A 299 -3.13 6.26 -3.14
C LEU A 299 -3.03 5.86 -1.67
N MET A 300 -4.01 6.27 -0.86
CA MET A 300 -4.26 5.62 0.43
C MET A 300 -4.47 4.10 0.22
N PRO A 301 -4.30 3.25 1.26
CA PRO A 301 -4.17 1.81 1.05
C PRO A 301 -5.32 1.22 0.23
N VAL A 302 -4.97 0.50 -0.84
CA VAL A 302 -5.92 -0.15 -1.75
C VAL A 302 -6.00 -1.67 -1.55
N SER A 303 -5.20 -2.24 -0.65
CA SER A 303 -5.34 -3.63 -0.20
C SER A 303 -6.73 -3.88 0.39
N GLU A 304 -7.25 -5.11 0.38
CA GLU A 304 -8.60 -5.35 0.89
C GLU A 304 -8.67 -5.20 2.43
N PHE A 305 -9.68 -4.46 2.90
CA PHE A 305 -9.91 -4.15 4.31
C PHE A 305 -11.41 -4.29 4.67
N PRO A 306 -11.74 -4.69 5.90
CA PRO A 306 -13.12 -4.95 6.30
C PRO A 306 -13.93 -3.67 6.57
N PHE A 307 -13.29 -2.59 6.99
CA PHE A 307 -13.96 -1.40 7.53
C PHE A 307 -13.52 -0.09 6.88
N ASP A 308 -14.48 0.65 6.31
CA ASP A 308 -14.22 1.89 5.56
C ASP A 308 -13.61 3.00 6.44
N GLY A 309 -13.98 3.05 7.71
CA GLY A 309 -13.44 4.02 8.67
C GLY A 309 -12.00 3.78 9.10
N SER A 310 -11.38 2.67 8.67
CA SER A 310 -9.92 2.48 8.76
C SER A 310 -9.14 3.22 7.66
N TRP A 311 -9.85 3.73 6.64
CA TRP A 311 -9.29 4.36 5.43
C TRP A 311 -8.33 3.46 4.64
N GLY A 312 -8.34 2.16 4.95
CA GLY A 312 -7.46 1.13 4.38
C GLY A 312 -6.29 0.72 5.26
N TYR A 313 -5.99 1.43 6.36
CA TYR A 313 -4.86 1.13 7.25
C TYR A 313 -5.05 -0.08 8.17
N GLN A 314 -6.15 -0.83 8.02
CA GLN A 314 -6.36 -2.11 8.71
C GLN A 314 -6.66 -3.23 7.71
N PRO A 315 -5.69 -3.63 6.87
CA PRO A 315 -5.91 -4.59 5.80
C PRO A 315 -6.04 -6.03 6.33
N ILE A 316 -6.82 -6.83 5.61
CA ILE A 316 -6.91 -8.29 5.78
C ILE A 316 -6.39 -9.01 4.54
N GLY A 317 -6.67 -8.49 3.34
CA GLY A 317 -6.20 -9.05 2.07
C GLY A 317 -5.08 -8.20 1.47
N LEU A 318 -3.85 -8.35 1.98
CA LEU A 318 -2.69 -7.57 1.50
C LEU A 318 -2.37 -7.78 0.02
N TYR A 319 -2.75 -8.92 -0.56
CA TYR A 319 -2.51 -9.28 -1.96
C TYR A 319 -3.70 -9.03 -2.89
N ALA A 320 -4.80 -8.46 -2.39
CA ALA A 320 -5.97 -8.16 -3.18
C ALA A 320 -6.20 -6.65 -3.24
N PRO A 321 -6.26 -6.02 -4.44
CA PRO A 321 -6.87 -4.71 -4.54
C PRO A 321 -8.34 -4.81 -4.08
N THR A 322 -8.80 -3.82 -3.32
CA THR A 322 -10.11 -3.85 -2.68
C THR A 322 -11.22 -3.96 -3.73
N SER A 323 -12.14 -4.89 -3.49
CA SER A 323 -13.26 -5.18 -4.38
C SER A 323 -14.28 -4.03 -4.48
N ARG A 324 -14.15 -2.99 -3.64
CA ARG A 324 -15.01 -1.78 -3.62
C ARG A 324 -15.05 -1.05 -4.96
N PHE A 325 -13.97 -1.09 -5.73
CA PHE A 325 -13.83 -0.32 -6.97
C PHE A 325 -13.71 -1.18 -8.23
N GLY A 326 -13.84 -2.51 -8.11
CA GLY A 326 -13.76 -3.44 -9.25
C GLY A 326 -12.77 -4.58 -9.01
N ASP A 327 -12.30 -5.17 -10.11
CA ASP A 327 -11.32 -6.26 -10.08
C ASP A 327 -9.88 -5.77 -10.27
N ALA A 328 -8.93 -6.69 -10.12
CA ALA A 328 -7.51 -6.41 -10.26
C ALA A 328 -7.13 -5.88 -11.65
N ASP A 329 -7.76 -6.36 -12.74
CA ASP A 329 -7.47 -5.88 -14.09
C ASP A 329 -8.00 -4.46 -14.33
N ALA A 330 -9.09 -4.07 -13.68
CA ALA A 330 -9.54 -2.69 -13.64
C ALA A 330 -8.56 -1.79 -12.86
N PHE A 331 -7.92 -2.28 -11.80
CA PHE A 331 -6.85 -1.55 -11.12
C PHE A 331 -5.58 -1.45 -11.99
N ARG A 332 -5.16 -2.53 -12.68
CA ARG A 332 -4.09 -2.47 -13.68
C ARG A 332 -4.38 -1.45 -14.78
N TYR A 333 -5.63 -1.39 -15.25
CA TYR A 333 -6.07 -0.36 -16.19
C TYR A 333 -5.87 1.06 -15.67
N PHE A 334 -6.24 1.33 -14.41
CA PHE A 334 -6.03 2.63 -13.78
C PHE A 334 -4.55 3.03 -13.79
N VAL A 335 -3.66 2.14 -13.32
CA VAL A 335 -2.21 2.42 -13.29
C VAL A 335 -1.64 2.60 -14.70
N ASP A 336 -2.02 1.75 -15.66
CA ASP A 336 -1.58 1.88 -17.05
C ASP A 336 -2.01 3.22 -17.67
N GLN A 337 -3.24 3.69 -17.36
CA GLN A 337 -3.68 5.02 -17.79
C GLN A 337 -2.87 6.14 -17.13
N CYS A 338 -2.48 6.02 -15.86
CA CYS A 338 -1.60 7.01 -15.23
C CYS A 338 -0.27 7.12 -15.98
N HIS A 339 0.40 5.97 -16.19
CA HIS A 339 1.71 5.94 -16.85
C HIS A 339 1.67 6.43 -18.30
N ARG A 340 0.60 6.11 -19.04
CA ARG A 340 0.39 6.57 -20.42
C ARG A 340 0.18 8.09 -20.52
N ASN A 341 -0.18 8.73 -19.42
CA ASN A 341 -0.32 10.18 -19.33
C ASN A 341 0.82 10.83 -18.51
N ASP A 342 1.95 10.13 -18.34
CA ASP A 342 3.11 10.62 -17.61
C ASP A 342 2.82 11.01 -16.14
N LEU A 343 1.92 10.27 -15.49
CA LEU A 343 1.58 10.41 -14.07
C LEU A 343 2.04 9.17 -13.31
N GLY A 344 2.87 9.35 -12.28
CA GLY A 344 3.32 8.23 -11.44
C GLY A 344 2.31 7.84 -10.37
N VAL A 345 2.36 6.60 -9.90
CA VAL A 345 1.46 6.04 -8.89
C VAL A 345 2.26 5.50 -7.70
N LEU A 346 2.06 6.13 -6.54
CA LEU A 346 2.55 5.68 -5.24
C LEU A 346 1.41 5.00 -4.49
N LEU A 347 1.75 4.01 -3.66
CA LEU A 347 0.78 3.29 -2.84
C LEU A 347 1.18 3.31 -1.37
N ASP A 348 0.25 3.69 -0.49
CA ASP A 348 0.39 3.45 0.94
C ASP A 348 0.34 1.95 1.23
N TRP A 349 1.45 1.45 1.77
CA TRP A 349 1.67 0.06 2.13
C TRP A 349 1.72 -0.06 3.64
N VAL A 350 1.03 -1.08 4.19
CA VAL A 350 0.77 -1.22 5.63
C VAL A 350 1.43 -2.48 6.19
N PRO A 351 2.76 -2.51 6.35
CA PRO A 351 3.49 -3.65 6.92
C PRO A 351 3.60 -3.60 8.44
N GLY A 352 3.11 -2.54 9.09
CA GLY A 352 3.34 -2.30 10.52
C GLY A 352 2.47 -3.14 11.45
N HIS A 353 1.23 -3.41 11.03
CA HIS A 353 0.21 -4.04 11.87
C HIS A 353 -0.95 -4.57 11.02
N PHE A 354 -1.84 -5.35 11.65
CA PHE A 354 -3.06 -5.90 11.05
C PHE A 354 -4.19 -6.02 12.11
N PRO A 355 -5.47 -6.00 11.70
CA PRO A 355 -6.57 -6.00 12.66
C PRO A 355 -6.81 -7.36 13.32
N THR A 356 -7.64 -7.36 14.37
CA THR A 356 -7.95 -8.54 15.20
C THR A 356 -9.13 -9.38 14.70
N ASP A 357 -9.69 -9.04 13.54
CA ASP A 357 -10.80 -9.77 12.92
C ASP A 357 -10.56 -11.29 12.85
N GLU A 358 -11.53 -12.08 13.32
CA GLU A 358 -11.39 -13.53 13.43
C GLU A 358 -11.09 -14.23 12.11
N HIS A 359 -11.57 -13.67 10.99
CA HIS A 359 -11.34 -14.20 9.65
C HIS A 359 -9.95 -13.84 9.08
N GLY A 360 -9.23 -12.90 9.71
CA GLY A 360 -7.90 -12.45 9.32
C GLY A 360 -6.76 -13.27 9.94
N LEU A 361 -5.59 -12.64 10.09
CA LEU A 361 -4.32 -13.31 10.42
C LEU A 361 -4.15 -13.66 11.90
N GLY A 362 -4.93 -13.06 12.81
CA GLY A 362 -4.77 -13.28 14.25
C GLY A 362 -5.00 -14.74 14.65
N ARG A 363 -4.08 -15.30 15.44
CA ARG A 363 -4.05 -16.70 15.86
C ARG A 363 -4.33 -17.70 14.73
N PHE A 364 -3.75 -17.45 13.56
CA PHE A 364 -4.17 -18.06 12.29
C PHE A 364 -4.35 -19.58 12.34
N ASP A 365 -3.38 -20.29 12.91
CA ASP A 365 -3.37 -21.76 13.02
C ASP A 365 -3.64 -22.27 14.45
N GLY A 366 -4.16 -21.39 15.32
CA GLY A 366 -4.39 -21.63 16.74
C GLY A 366 -3.28 -21.12 17.64
N SER A 367 -2.11 -20.77 17.09
CA SER A 367 -0.98 -20.12 17.77
C SER A 367 -0.78 -18.68 17.29
N CYS A 368 0.02 -17.87 18.00
CA CYS A 368 0.48 -16.58 17.48
C CYS A 368 1.46 -16.82 16.32
N LEU A 369 0.90 -16.80 15.10
CA LEU A 369 1.62 -17.20 13.88
C LEU A 369 2.24 -15.99 13.17
N TYR A 370 1.40 -15.04 12.77
CA TYR A 370 1.82 -13.80 12.12
C TYR A 370 2.24 -12.75 13.14
N GLU A 371 1.55 -12.71 14.28
CA GLU A 371 1.84 -11.86 15.42
C GLU A 371 2.86 -12.49 16.37
N HIS A 372 3.48 -11.65 17.20
CA HIS A 372 4.35 -12.12 18.27
C HIS A 372 3.53 -12.67 19.46
N GLU A 373 3.99 -13.77 20.08
CA GLU A 373 3.28 -14.42 21.21
C GLU A 373 3.17 -13.52 22.45
N ASP A 374 4.22 -12.75 22.75
CA ASP A 374 4.19 -11.75 23.82
C ASP A 374 3.44 -10.48 23.36
N PRO A 375 2.30 -10.11 23.97
CA PRO A 375 1.53 -8.93 23.61
C PRO A 375 2.31 -7.61 23.75
N LYS A 376 3.34 -7.56 24.59
CA LYS A 376 4.20 -6.38 24.73
C LYS A 376 5.01 -6.08 23.46
N GLN A 377 5.10 -7.04 22.55
CA GLN A 377 5.76 -6.92 21.25
C GLN A 377 4.80 -7.18 20.09
N GLY A 378 3.70 -7.91 20.32
CA GLY A 378 2.76 -8.35 19.29
C GLY A 378 1.47 -7.54 19.16
N PHE A 379 1.28 -6.45 19.92
CA PHE A 379 0.00 -5.72 19.94
C PHE A 379 0.16 -4.22 20.16
N HIS A 380 -0.48 -3.40 19.33
CA HIS A 380 -0.60 -1.95 19.53
C HIS A 380 -1.81 -1.62 20.41
N PRO A 381 -1.61 -1.12 21.65
CA PRO A 381 -2.71 -0.87 22.59
C PRO A 381 -3.62 0.27 22.14
N ASP A 382 -3.06 1.34 21.58
CA ASP A 382 -3.83 2.53 21.17
C ASP A 382 -4.73 2.27 19.95
N TRP A 383 -4.34 1.32 19.09
CA TRP A 383 -5.03 1.02 17.84
C TRP A 383 -5.86 -0.28 17.89
N ASN A 384 -5.68 -1.09 18.93
CA ASN A 384 -6.31 -2.40 19.07
C ASN A 384 -6.01 -3.35 17.89
N THR A 385 -4.75 -3.35 17.43
CA THR A 385 -4.27 -4.14 16.28
C THR A 385 -3.06 -4.99 16.65
N LEU A 386 -2.83 -6.08 15.92
CA LEU A 386 -1.70 -6.99 16.09
C LEU A 386 -0.48 -6.52 15.27
N ILE A 387 0.72 -6.80 15.77
CA ILE A 387 2.00 -6.43 15.14
C ILE A 387 2.62 -7.68 14.53
N TYR A 388 3.07 -7.59 13.28
CA TYR A 388 3.78 -8.67 12.61
C TYR A 388 5.06 -9.06 13.36
N ASN A 389 5.32 -10.36 13.47
CA ASN A 389 6.54 -10.88 14.06
C ASN A 389 7.69 -10.87 13.05
N TYR A 390 8.36 -9.71 12.93
CA TYR A 390 9.48 -9.52 12.02
C TYR A 390 10.69 -10.44 12.28
N SER A 391 10.72 -11.13 13.42
CA SER A 391 11.77 -12.12 13.73
C SER A 391 11.48 -13.50 13.12
N ARG A 392 10.30 -13.73 12.56
CA ARG A 392 9.91 -15.01 11.94
C ARG A 392 10.09 -14.94 10.42
N ALA A 393 10.91 -15.85 9.89
CA ALA A 393 11.33 -15.87 8.50
C ALA A 393 10.15 -15.90 7.51
N GLU A 394 9.14 -16.72 7.76
CA GLU A 394 7.96 -16.83 6.89
C GLU A 394 7.10 -15.55 6.89
N VAL A 395 7.07 -14.82 8.01
CA VAL A 395 6.39 -13.52 8.11
C VAL A 395 7.17 -12.46 7.33
N VAL A 396 8.51 -12.51 7.39
CA VAL A 396 9.37 -11.66 6.55
C VAL A 396 9.14 -11.97 5.08
N SER A 397 9.14 -13.24 4.66
CA SER A 397 8.81 -13.64 3.28
C SER A 397 7.41 -13.17 2.87
N PHE A 398 6.41 -13.29 3.75
CA PHE A 398 5.04 -12.83 3.48
C PHE A 398 4.98 -11.32 3.20
N LEU A 399 5.66 -10.49 3.98
CA LEU A 399 5.63 -9.03 3.79
C LEU A 399 6.57 -8.57 2.66
N LEU A 400 7.78 -9.13 2.57
CA LEU A 400 8.72 -8.85 1.47
C LEU A 400 8.07 -9.16 0.12
N SER A 401 7.44 -10.33 0.03
CA SER A 401 6.76 -10.73 -1.19
C SER A 401 5.56 -9.85 -1.51
N ASN A 402 4.90 -9.27 -0.50
CA ASN A 402 3.79 -8.34 -0.71
C ASN A 402 4.24 -6.98 -1.26
N ALA A 403 5.35 -6.44 -0.75
CA ALA A 403 5.93 -5.22 -1.29
C ALA A 403 6.27 -5.40 -2.78
N LEU A 404 6.92 -6.51 -3.13
CA LEU A 404 7.27 -6.82 -4.52
C LEU A 404 6.05 -7.15 -5.38
N TYR A 405 5.01 -7.77 -4.83
CA TYR A 405 3.77 -8.05 -5.54
C TYR A 405 3.15 -6.79 -6.16
N TRP A 406 3.06 -5.69 -5.40
CA TRP A 406 2.52 -4.43 -5.93
C TRP A 406 3.39 -3.83 -7.05
N LEU A 407 4.71 -3.98 -6.96
CA LEU A 407 5.67 -3.48 -7.95
C LEU A 407 5.72 -4.37 -9.21
N ASP A 408 5.64 -5.69 -9.05
CA ASP A 408 5.67 -6.71 -10.11
C ASP A 408 4.33 -6.74 -10.87
N GLU A 409 3.20 -6.89 -10.16
CA GLU A 409 1.89 -7.22 -10.77
C GLU A 409 1.05 -6.00 -11.17
N PHE A 410 1.31 -4.85 -10.54
CA PHE A 410 0.55 -3.62 -10.73
C PHE A 410 1.41 -2.43 -11.16
N HIS A 411 2.71 -2.66 -11.41
CA HIS A 411 3.66 -1.65 -11.91
C HIS A 411 3.78 -0.38 -11.05
N ILE A 412 3.36 -0.42 -9.78
CA ILE A 412 3.41 0.74 -8.87
C ILE A 412 4.82 1.35 -8.84
N ASP A 413 4.90 2.69 -8.80
CA ASP A 413 6.17 3.44 -8.88
C ASP A 413 6.85 3.64 -7.54
N GLY A 414 6.17 3.31 -6.44
CA GLY A 414 6.73 3.43 -5.11
C GLY A 414 5.74 3.10 -4.00
N LEU A 415 6.28 2.80 -2.83
CA LEU A 415 5.52 2.46 -1.64
C LEU A 415 5.79 3.49 -0.55
N ARG A 416 4.73 3.99 0.09
CA ARG A 416 4.82 4.80 1.31
C ARG A 416 4.45 3.94 2.51
N VAL A 417 5.31 3.90 3.52
CA VAL A 417 5.05 3.19 4.78
C VAL A 417 4.59 4.20 5.83
N ASP A 418 3.37 3.99 6.32
CA ASP A 418 2.78 4.72 7.43
C ASP A 418 3.41 4.35 8.77
N ALA A 419 3.49 5.32 9.67
CA ALA A 419 3.86 5.18 11.06
C ALA A 419 5.06 4.26 11.29
N VAL A 420 6.17 4.48 10.57
CA VAL A 420 7.40 3.69 10.68
C VAL A 420 7.93 3.67 12.12
N ALA A 421 7.70 4.74 12.88
CA ALA A 421 8.01 4.79 14.32
C ALA A 421 7.34 3.66 15.12
N SER A 422 6.12 3.25 14.74
CA SER A 422 5.40 2.13 15.38
C SER A 422 6.12 0.78 15.21
N MET A 423 6.87 0.64 14.12
CA MET A 423 7.69 -0.54 13.84
C MET A 423 9.04 -0.47 14.53
N LEU A 424 9.69 0.70 14.53
CA LEU A 424 11.06 0.91 15.01
C LEU A 424 11.21 0.83 16.53
N TYR A 425 10.14 1.10 17.28
CA TYR A 425 10.20 1.26 18.73
C TYR A 425 9.38 0.22 19.47
N LEU A 426 10.04 -0.53 20.35
CA LEU A 426 9.41 -1.51 21.25
C LEU A 426 8.57 -0.82 22.33
N ASP A 427 8.81 0.45 22.63
CA ASP A 427 8.06 1.29 23.58
C ASP A 427 6.98 2.15 22.92
N TYR A 428 6.71 2.00 21.62
CA TYR A 428 5.70 2.80 20.92
C TYR A 428 4.29 2.61 21.52
N GLY A 429 3.69 3.71 21.99
CA GLY A 429 2.37 3.72 22.62
C GLY A 429 2.31 2.95 23.95
N ARG A 430 3.43 2.81 24.67
CA ARG A 430 3.52 2.00 25.90
C ARG A 430 4.20 2.76 27.03
N GLU A 431 3.68 2.58 28.25
CA GLU A 431 4.28 3.16 29.45
C GLU A 431 5.45 2.33 29.99
N ALA A 432 6.20 2.89 30.95
CA ALA A 432 7.30 2.19 31.60
C ALA A 432 6.81 0.88 32.30
N GLY A 433 7.41 -0.25 31.94
CA GLY A 433 7.04 -1.58 32.44
C GLY A 433 6.09 -2.36 31.52
N GLU A 434 5.51 -1.71 30.52
CA GLU A 434 4.59 -2.31 29.54
C GLU A 434 5.29 -2.82 28.27
N TRP A 435 6.60 -2.62 28.14
CA TRP A 435 7.42 -3.07 27.02
C TRP A 435 8.68 -3.81 27.50
N ILE A 436 9.38 -4.46 26.56
CA ILE A 436 10.60 -5.24 26.82
C ILE A 436 11.73 -4.68 25.94
N PRO A 437 12.90 -4.34 26.51
CA PRO A 437 14.05 -3.90 25.72
C PRO A 437 14.60 -4.98 24.78
N ASN A 438 15.27 -4.55 23.72
CA ASN A 438 16.00 -5.44 22.83
C ASN A 438 17.19 -6.12 23.56
N GLN A 439 17.84 -7.07 22.87
CA GLN A 439 18.99 -7.82 23.42
C GLN A 439 20.19 -6.96 23.85
N HIS A 440 20.23 -5.68 23.49
CA HIS A 440 21.25 -4.71 23.89
C HIS A 440 20.77 -3.71 24.96
N GLY A 441 19.55 -3.87 25.47
CA GLY A 441 18.95 -3.01 26.49
C GLY A 441 18.32 -1.72 25.95
N GLY A 442 18.24 -1.56 24.62
CA GLY A 442 17.64 -0.42 23.95
C GLY A 442 16.16 -0.64 23.61
N ARG A 443 15.51 0.41 23.10
CA ARG A 443 14.10 0.40 22.68
C ARG A 443 13.90 0.08 21.20
N GLU A 444 14.99 -0.05 20.46
CA GLU A 444 14.98 -0.27 19.02
C GLU A 444 14.51 -1.70 18.70
N ASN A 445 13.53 -1.84 17.82
CA ASN A 445 13.09 -3.12 17.30
C ASN A 445 14.01 -3.58 16.16
N LEU A 446 15.06 -4.31 16.52
CA LEU A 446 16.11 -4.73 15.58
C LEU A 446 15.57 -5.58 14.42
N ALA A 447 14.55 -6.41 14.67
CA ALA A 447 13.95 -7.24 13.64
C ALA A 447 13.16 -6.42 12.62
N ALA A 448 12.40 -5.42 13.07
CA ALA A 448 11.71 -4.49 12.18
C ALA A 448 12.69 -3.65 11.36
N MET A 449 13.79 -3.20 11.97
CA MET A 449 14.85 -2.46 11.25
C MET A 449 15.47 -3.30 10.14
N GLU A 450 15.82 -4.56 10.42
CA GLU A 450 16.40 -5.46 9.44
C GLU A 450 15.40 -5.80 8.32
N PHE A 451 14.14 -6.01 8.68
CA PHE A 451 13.05 -6.18 7.72
C PHE A 451 12.94 -4.99 6.75
N LEU A 452 12.88 -3.75 7.27
CA LEU A 452 12.78 -2.54 6.45
C LEU A 452 13.99 -2.37 5.52
N ARG A 453 15.20 -2.61 6.04
CA ARG A 453 16.44 -2.59 5.24
C ARG A 453 16.39 -3.60 4.12
N ASN A 454 15.98 -4.83 4.42
CA ASN A 454 15.88 -5.90 3.43
C ASN A 454 14.85 -5.55 2.34
N VAL A 455 13.64 -5.16 2.73
CA VAL A 455 12.59 -4.78 1.77
C VAL A 455 13.04 -3.64 0.85
N ASN A 456 13.60 -2.57 1.41
CA ASN A 456 14.11 -1.46 0.61
C ASN A 456 15.22 -1.92 -0.36
N ALA A 457 16.23 -2.65 0.13
CA ALA A 457 17.33 -3.13 -0.71
C ALA A 457 16.83 -4.02 -1.86
N ARG A 458 15.90 -4.95 -1.59
CA ARG A 458 15.34 -5.85 -2.60
C ARG A 458 14.40 -5.15 -3.56
N ALA A 459 13.60 -4.19 -3.10
CA ALA A 459 12.71 -3.40 -3.96
C ALA A 459 13.51 -2.56 -4.97
N TYR A 460 14.53 -1.83 -4.52
CA TYR A 460 15.41 -1.05 -5.41
C TYR A 460 16.22 -1.94 -6.37
N PHE A 461 16.66 -3.11 -5.91
CA PHE A 461 17.39 -4.06 -6.76
C PHE A 461 16.52 -4.60 -7.90
N ASN A 462 15.29 -5.03 -7.60
CA ASN A 462 14.38 -5.60 -8.59
C ASN A 462 13.75 -4.51 -9.49
N HIS A 463 13.50 -3.31 -8.95
CA HIS A 463 12.85 -2.21 -9.64
C HIS A 463 13.63 -0.89 -9.50
N PRO A 464 14.70 -0.70 -10.28
CA PRO A 464 15.44 0.56 -10.26
C PRO A 464 14.53 1.78 -10.51
N GLY A 465 14.72 2.83 -9.73
CA GLY A 465 14.04 4.12 -9.86
C GLY A 465 12.65 4.23 -9.25
N ILE A 466 12.19 3.22 -8.50
CA ILE A 466 10.99 3.35 -7.65
C ILE A 466 11.24 4.31 -6.46
N MET A 467 10.19 4.70 -5.76
CA MET A 467 10.27 5.49 -4.52
C MET A 467 9.82 4.68 -3.30
N MET A 468 10.72 4.45 -2.35
CA MET A 468 10.35 4.01 -1.01
C MET A 468 10.26 5.23 -0.09
N ILE A 469 9.10 5.47 0.52
CA ILE A 469 8.82 6.67 1.31
C ILE A 469 8.46 6.27 2.75
N ALA A 470 9.08 6.91 3.74
CA ALA A 470 8.77 6.72 5.14
C ALA A 470 8.00 7.90 5.72
N GLU A 471 6.95 7.64 6.49
CA GLU A 471 6.50 8.55 7.54
C GLU A 471 7.06 8.06 8.87
N GLU A 472 8.06 8.79 9.37
CA GLU A 472 8.73 8.49 10.62
C GLU A 472 8.73 9.78 11.44
N SER A 473 7.88 9.81 12.46
CA SER A 473 7.54 11.01 13.23
C SER A 473 8.47 11.28 14.42
N THR A 474 9.55 10.50 14.58
CA THR A 474 10.61 10.78 15.55
C THR A 474 11.87 11.32 14.88
N ALA A 475 12.92 11.53 15.67
CA ALA A 475 14.22 12.01 15.21
C ALA A 475 15.17 10.86 14.81
N TRP A 476 14.65 9.74 14.28
CA TRP A 476 15.50 8.62 13.87
C TRP A 476 16.46 9.08 12.74
N PRO A 477 17.79 8.92 12.90
CA PRO A 477 18.74 9.35 11.89
C PRO A 477 18.95 8.30 10.80
N GLY A 478 19.18 8.75 9.56
CA GLY A 478 19.53 7.89 8.44
C GLY A 478 18.35 7.09 7.88
N VAL A 479 17.14 7.62 7.99
CA VAL A 479 15.95 6.96 7.42
C VAL A 479 16.09 6.84 5.90
N THR A 480 16.59 7.90 5.25
CA THR A 480 16.76 7.99 3.80
C THR A 480 18.18 7.69 3.31
N LYS A 481 19.05 7.23 4.21
CA LYS A 481 20.40 6.76 3.85
C LYS A 481 20.35 5.35 3.31
N ALA A 482 21.31 5.03 2.44
CA ALA A 482 21.47 3.69 1.89
C ALA A 482 21.76 2.67 3.01
N VAL A 483 21.38 1.41 2.77
CA VAL A 483 21.51 0.32 3.75
C VAL A 483 22.99 0.02 4.07
N ASP A 484 23.86 0.09 3.07
CA ASP A 484 25.32 -0.07 3.22
C ASP A 484 26.00 1.09 3.96
N GLU A 485 25.31 2.24 4.09
CA GLU A 485 25.68 3.37 4.95
C GLU A 485 24.98 3.33 6.32
N ASN A 486 24.48 2.16 6.73
CA ASN A 486 23.76 1.92 7.98
C ASN A 486 22.41 2.66 8.10
N GLY A 487 21.83 3.08 6.98
CA GLY A 487 20.47 3.64 6.92
C GLY A 487 19.36 2.60 6.95
N LEU A 488 18.10 3.05 6.89
CA LEU A 488 16.94 2.18 6.69
C LEU A 488 16.66 1.89 5.20
N GLY A 489 17.29 2.65 4.29
CA GLY A 489 17.20 2.42 2.85
C GLY A 489 16.02 3.09 2.15
N PHE A 490 15.24 3.94 2.81
CA PHE A 490 14.18 4.69 2.13
C PHE A 490 14.77 5.74 1.18
N GLY A 491 14.04 6.09 0.13
CA GLY A 491 14.42 7.18 -0.78
C GLY A 491 14.01 8.54 -0.24
N PHE A 492 12.86 8.62 0.43
CA PHE A 492 12.32 9.86 1.01
C PHE A 492 11.71 9.66 2.40
N LYS A 493 11.66 10.74 3.18
CA LYS A 493 11.02 10.84 4.48
C LYS A 493 10.02 12.00 4.48
N TRP A 494 8.84 11.82 5.05
CA TRP A 494 7.94 12.93 5.35
C TRP A 494 8.52 13.84 6.43
N ASN A 495 8.57 15.15 6.18
CA ASN A 495 9.06 16.13 7.14
C ASN A 495 7.94 16.54 8.11
N MET A 496 7.66 15.68 9.09
CA MET A 496 6.64 15.92 10.10
C MET A 496 6.97 17.13 10.99
N GLY A 497 8.24 17.45 11.20
CA GLY A 497 8.67 18.64 11.93
C GLY A 497 8.28 19.93 11.20
N TRP A 498 8.62 20.03 9.92
CA TRP A 498 8.19 21.14 9.06
C TRP A 498 6.67 21.28 9.03
N MET A 499 5.93 20.18 8.88
CA MET A 499 4.47 20.20 8.84
C MET A 499 3.89 20.78 10.13
N ASN A 500 4.31 20.26 11.29
CA ASN A 500 3.81 20.69 12.59
C ASN A 500 4.15 22.15 12.90
N ASP A 501 5.41 22.54 12.69
CA ASP A 501 5.89 23.89 13.01
C ASP A 501 5.18 24.93 12.12
N THR A 502 5.09 24.65 10.81
CA THR A 502 4.53 25.62 9.86
C THR A 502 3.01 25.72 9.95
N LEU A 503 2.28 24.62 10.18
CA LEU A 503 0.84 24.69 10.46
C LEU A 503 0.56 25.45 11.76
N SER A 504 1.33 25.17 12.83
CA SER A 504 1.20 25.90 14.09
C SER A 504 1.41 27.40 13.91
N TYR A 505 2.42 27.79 13.13
CA TYR A 505 2.68 29.18 12.79
C TYR A 505 1.52 29.82 12.00
N MET A 506 0.98 29.09 11.02
CA MET A 506 -0.11 29.59 10.16
C MET A 506 -1.42 29.77 10.93
N GLU A 507 -1.70 28.96 11.94
CA GLU A 507 -2.88 29.08 12.82
C GLU A 507 -2.86 30.33 13.72
N ARG A 508 -1.67 30.93 13.93
CA ARG A 508 -1.53 32.12 14.78
C ARG A 508 -2.02 33.37 14.06
N ASP A 509 -2.73 34.22 14.80
CA ASP A 509 -3.02 35.59 14.36
C ASP A 509 -1.73 36.28 13.86
N PRO A 510 -1.76 36.94 12.69
CA PRO A 510 -0.57 37.57 12.11
C PRO A 510 0.22 38.49 13.05
N ILE A 511 -0.43 39.16 14.01
CA ILE A 511 0.28 40.03 14.96
C ILE A 511 1.21 39.25 15.91
N HIS A 512 0.92 37.97 16.16
CA HIS A 512 1.70 37.12 17.07
C HIS A 512 2.83 36.36 16.36
N ARG A 513 2.78 36.25 15.02
CA ARG A 513 3.75 35.49 14.23
C ARG A 513 5.21 35.92 14.43
N LYS A 514 5.45 37.20 14.75
CA LYS A 514 6.79 37.70 15.05
C LYS A 514 7.47 37.01 16.25
N PHE A 515 6.69 36.52 17.21
CA PHE A 515 7.21 35.80 18.38
C PHE A 515 7.53 34.34 18.08
N HIS A 516 7.16 33.87 16.89
CA HIS A 516 7.23 32.48 16.45
C HIS A 516 7.95 32.36 15.10
N HIS A 517 8.74 33.36 14.72
CA HIS A 517 9.41 33.41 13.41
C HIS A 517 10.29 32.17 13.16
N ASN A 518 10.86 31.61 14.22
CA ASN A 518 11.66 30.39 14.18
C ASN A 518 10.86 29.15 13.75
N GLU A 519 9.54 29.08 13.96
CA GLU A 519 8.70 27.95 13.50
C GLU A 519 8.77 27.79 11.97
N MET A 520 9.04 28.87 11.23
CA MET A 520 9.17 28.83 9.75
C MET A 520 10.61 28.66 9.25
N THR A 521 11.63 28.87 10.10
CA THR A 521 13.06 28.78 9.71
C THR A 521 13.76 27.54 10.25
N PHE A 522 13.29 27.01 11.38
CA PHE A 522 13.94 25.91 12.11
C PHE A 522 14.06 24.63 11.27
N GLY A 523 13.06 24.33 10.43
CA GLY A 523 13.04 23.16 9.56
C GLY A 523 14.27 23.05 8.64
N LEU A 524 14.91 24.17 8.28
CA LEU A 524 16.09 24.18 7.41
C LEU A 524 17.41 23.93 8.14
N LEU A 525 17.43 23.94 9.49
CA LEU A 525 18.62 23.53 10.25
C LEU A 525 18.92 22.04 10.06
N TYR A 526 17.89 21.23 9.82
CA TYR A 526 17.99 19.80 9.53
C TYR A 526 17.43 19.43 8.15
N GLY A 527 16.91 20.39 7.37
CA GLY A 527 16.20 20.14 6.11
C GLY A 527 16.99 19.44 5.01
N PHE A 528 18.31 19.24 5.21
CA PHE A 528 19.21 18.52 4.31
C PHE A 528 19.84 17.29 4.98
N SER A 529 19.38 16.87 6.16
CA SER A 529 19.85 15.63 6.82
C SER A 529 19.21 14.37 6.23
N GLU A 530 18.08 14.53 5.56
CA GLU A 530 17.30 13.47 4.91
C GLU A 530 16.70 14.02 3.60
N ASN A 531 16.27 13.13 2.71
CA ASN A 531 15.53 13.51 1.51
C ASN A 531 14.06 13.74 1.86
N PHE A 532 13.67 14.99 2.09
CA PHE A 532 12.34 15.29 2.60
C PHE A 532 11.26 15.47 1.52
N ILE A 533 10.08 14.93 1.80
CA ILE A 533 8.78 15.39 1.26
C ILE A 533 8.15 16.29 2.33
N LEU A 534 7.54 17.39 1.93
CA LEU A 534 6.79 18.32 2.76
C LEU A 534 5.30 17.93 2.69
N PRO A 535 4.74 17.25 3.71
CA PRO A 535 3.37 16.74 3.63
C PRO A 535 2.37 17.74 4.21
N LEU A 536 1.27 17.93 3.47
CA LEU A 536 -0.01 18.37 4.02
C LEU A 536 -1.03 17.26 3.73
N SER A 537 -0.96 16.20 4.54
CA SER A 537 -1.66 14.93 4.31
C SER A 537 -3.08 14.89 4.88
N HIS A 538 -3.77 13.78 4.65
CA HIS A 538 -5.10 13.49 5.15
C HIS A 538 -5.23 13.62 6.69
N ASP A 539 -4.20 13.23 7.44
CA ASP A 539 -4.18 13.28 8.90
C ASP A 539 -4.28 14.69 9.48
N GLU A 540 -3.95 15.72 8.71
CA GLU A 540 -3.92 17.11 9.19
C GLU A 540 -5.25 17.85 9.03
N VAL A 541 -6.23 17.21 8.40
CA VAL A 541 -7.54 17.80 8.08
C VAL A 541 -8.73 16.99 8.61
N VAL A 542 -8.53 16.28 9.70
CA VAL A 542 -9.50 15.39 10.37
C VAL A 542 -9.48 15.55 11.89
N HIS A 543 -10.39 14.85 12.58
CA HIS A 543 -10.38 14.67 14.04
C HIS A 543 -10.35 15.98 14.85
N GLY A 544 -11.02 17.02 14.38
CA GLY A 544 -11.07 18.32 15.08
C GLY A 544 -9.88 19.24 14.77
N LYS A 545 -8.93 18.81 13.92
CA LYS A 545 -7.80 19.62 13.48
C LYS A 545 -8.20 20.73 12.50
N LYS A 546 -9.45 20.75 12.00
CA LYS A 546 -9.98 21.64 10.95
C LYS A 546 -9.34 21.39 9.58
N SER A 547 -10.02 21.83 8.52
CA SER A 547 -9.44 21.91 7.18
C SER A 547 -8.30 22.95 7.11
N LEU A 548 -7.45 22.86 6.07
CA LEU A 548 -6.36 23.84 5.85
C LEU A 548 -6.87 25.29 5.80
N LEU A 549 -7.99 25.56 5.14
CA LEU A 549 -8.56 26.92 5.09
C LEU A 549 -9.07 27.37 6.48
N SER A 550 -9.71 26.46 7.21
CA SER A 550 -10.30 26.75 8.52
C SER A 550 -9.27 26.92 9.64
N LYS A 551 -8.04 26.44 9.45
CA LYS A 551 -6.87 26.75 10.29
C LYS A 551 -6.44 28.22 10.18
N MET A 552 -6.64 28.85 9.02
CA MET A 552 -6.16 30.21 8.78
C MET A 552 -6.94 31.27 9.60
N PRO A 553 -6.26 32.27 10.19
CA PRO A 553 -6.90 33.34 10.95
C PRO A 553 -7.41 34.48 10.05
N GLY A 554 -8.21 35.36 10.64
CA GLY A 554 -8.71 36.58 9.99
C GLY A 554 -10.10 36.43 9.35
N ASP A 555 -10.49 37.45 8.60
CA ASP A 555 -11.70 37.42 7.77
C ASP A 555 -11.55 36.46 6.58
N ASP A 556 -12.64 36.24 5.83
CA ASP A 556 -12.63 35.25 4.74
C ASP A 556 -11.54 35.55 3.70
N TRP A 557 -11.33 36.81 3.32
CA TRP A 557 -10.28 37.18 2.38
C TRP A 557 -8.88 36.86 2.93
N GLN A 558 -8.63 37.18 4.21
CA GLN A 558 -7.37 36.88 4.88
C GLN A 558 -7.14 35.37 5.03
N LYS A 559 -8.18 34.56 5.23
CA LYS A 559 -8.03 33.10 5.27
C LYS A 559 -7.54 32.53 3.95
N PHE A 560 -8.15 32.95 2.84
CA PHE A 560 -7.68 32.58 1.51
C PHE A 560 -6.27 33.12 1.24
N ALA A 561 -5.97 34.37 1.61
CA ALA A 561 -4.64 34.96 1.42
C ALA A 561 -3.54 34.20 2.20
N ASN A 562 -3.81 33.84 3.46
CA ASN A 562 -2.92 32.99 4.25
C ASN A 562 -2.66 31.64 3.58
N LEU A 563 -3.72 30.96 3.12
CA LEU A 563 -3.58 29.66 2.45
C LEU A 563 -2.77 29.78 1.15
N ARG A 564 -3.00 30.85 0.37
CA ARG A 564 -2.22 31.15 -0.84
C ARG A 564 -0.74 31.41 -0.54
N ALA A 565 -0.45 32.23 0.46
CA ALA A 565 0.92 32.50 0.90
C ALA A 565 1.62 31.22 1.35
N TYR A 566 0.92 30.37 2.11
CA TYR A 566 1.44 29.13 2.64
C TYR A 566 1.74 28.10 1.54
N PHE A 567 0.85 27.94 0.56
CA PHE A 567 1.17 27.11 -0.61
C PHE A 567 2.34 27.66 -1.42
N GLY A 568 2.41 28.98 -1.63
CA GLY A 568 3.58 29.59 -2.26
C GLY A 568 4.87 29.27 -1.51
N PHE A 569 4.86 29.39 -0.18
CA PHE A 569 5.99 29.05 0.69
C PHE A 569 6.36 27.56 0.61
N MET A 570 5.39 26.65 0.70
CA MET A 570 5.60 25.21 0.60
C MET A 570 6.29 24.83 -0.72
N TYR A 571 5.83 25.40 -1.83
CA TYR A 571 6.38 25.10 -3.16
C TYR A 571 7.78 25.68 -3.38
N SER A 572 8.09 26.82 -2.76
CA SER A 572 9.40 27.44 -2.84
C SER A 572 10.40 26.98 -1.77
N HIS A 573 9.96 26.34 -0.70
CA HIS A 573 10.80 25.74 0.33
C HIS A 573 11.51 24.46 -0.19
N PRO A 574 12.76 24.15 0.20
CA PRO A 574 13.41 22.88 -0.14
C PRO A 574 12.62 21.65 0.33
N GLY A 575 12.56 20.62 -0.50
CA GLY A 575 11.86 19.35 -0.26
C GLY A 575 10.74 19.09 -1.28
N LYS A 576 10.38 17.83 -1.51
CA LYS A 576 9.32 17.44 -2.45
C LYS A 576 7.92 17.76 -1.90
N LYS A 577 6.86 17.77 -2.71
CA LYS A 577 5.55 18.31 -2.31
C LYS A 577 4.50 17.21 -2.20
N LEU A 578 3.67 17.24 -1.16
CA LEU A 578 2.48 16.41 -1.05
C LEU A 578 1.30 17.22 -0.52
N LEU A 579 0.18 17.15 -1.24
CA LEU A 579 -1.08 17.78 -0.85
C LEU A 579 -2.22 16.77 -0.92
N PHE A 580 -2.96 16.64 0.17
CA PHE A 580 -4.16 15.82 0.21
C PHE A 580 -5.33 16.47 -0.51
N MET A 581 -6.12 15.62 -1.16
CA MET A 581 -7.35 16.01 -1.85
C MET A 581 -8.29 16.85 -0.98
N GLY A 582 -8.87 17.89 -1.57
CA GLY A 582 -9.68 18.90 -0.88
C GLY A 582 -8.87 20.11 -0.41
N GLY A 583 -7.55 19.97 -0.22
CA GLY A 583 -6.65 21.08 0.07
C GLY A 583 -6.58 22.09 -1.07
N GLU A 584 -6.56 21.61 -2.32
CA GLU A 584 -6.58 22.42 -3.54
C GLU A 584 -7.93 23.08 -3.84
N LEU A 585 -9.01 22.61 -3.18
CA LEU A 585 -10.33 23.23 -3.23
C LEU A 585 -10.50 24.31 -2.16
N ALA A 586 -9.54 24.40 -1.23
CA ALA A 586 -9.69 25.10 0.04
C ALA A 586 -11.01 24.71 0.74
N GLN A 587 -11.23 23.40 0.88
CA GLN A 587 -12.42 22.88 1.54
C GLN A 587 -12.57 23.50 2.93
N ARG A 588 -13.81 23.82 3.32
CA ARG A 588 -14.09 24.48 4.60
C ARG A 588 -14.20 23.47 5.74
N ASP A 589 -14.87 22.36 5.47
CA ASP A 589 -15.06 21.29 6.42
C ASP A 589 -13.88 20.31 6.40
N GLU A 590 -13.71 19.61 7.51
CA GLU A 590 -12.76 18.48 7.61
C GLU A 590 -13.07 17.41 6.56
N TRP A 591 -12.05 16.65 6.20
CA TRP A 591 -12.25 15.50 5.35
C TRP A 591 -13.17 14.49 6.03
N ASN A 592 -14.11 13.93 5.26
CA ASN A 592 -15.03 12.90 5.71
C ASN A 592 -15.05 11.76 4.69
N HIS A 593 -14.52 10.61 5.10
CA HIS A 593 -14.45 9.41 4.25
C HIS A 593 -15.82 8.87 3.79
N ASP A 594 -16.91 9.21 4.48
CA ASP A 594 -18.28 8.78 4.12
C ASP A 594 -18.90 9.62 3.00
N ARG A 595 -18.25 10.70 2.54
CA ARG A 595 -18.84 11.64 1.57
C ARG A 595 -17.86 11.98 0.45
N SER A 596 -18.36 12.57 -0.63
CA SER A 596 -17.48 13.20 -1.63
C SER A 596 -16.87 14.48 -1.06
N LEU A 597 -15.74 14.91 -1.63
CA LEU A 597 -15.26 16.27 -1.46
C LEU A 597 -16.33 17.30 -1.89
N ASP A 598 -16.21 18.51 -1.35
CA ASP A 598 -17.14 19.61 -1.59
C ASP A 598 -16.92 20.29 -2.96
N TRP A 599 -17.07 19.54 -4.05
CA TRP A 599 -16.83 20.00 -5.43
C TRP A 599 -17.63 21.25 -5.81
N HIS A 600 -18.80 21.45 -5.21
CA HIS A 600 -19.66 22.63 -5.42
C HIS A 600 -18.97 23.95 -5.02
N LEU A 601 -17.95 23.92 -4.15
CA LEU A 601 -17.20 25.11 -3.76
C LEU A 601 -16.53 25.81 -4.94
N LEU A 602 -16.21 25.07 -6.01
CA LEU A 602 -15.60 25.63 -7.22
C LEU A 602 -16.53 26.57 -8.01
N GLU A 603 -17.82 26.64 -7.69
CA GLU A 603 -18.74 27.66 -8.20
C GLU A 603 -18.44 29.06 -7.63
N HIS A 604 -17.63 29.14 -6.57
CA HIS A 604 -17.22 30.40 -5.94
C HIS A 604 -15.79 30.80 -6.32
N ALA A 605 -15.62 32.07 -6.70
CA ALA A 605 -14.37 32.60 -7.24
C ALA A 605 -13.15 32.41 -6.31
N ALA A 606 -13.32 32.49 -4.99
CA ALA A 606 -12.22 32.34 -4.04
C ALA A 606 -11.63 30.91 -4.05
N HIS A 607 -12.49 29.90 -4.09
CA HIS A 607 -12.09 28.48 -4.16
C HIS A 607 -11.49 28.13 -5.52
N ALA A 608 -12.11 28.61 -6.62
CA ALA A 608 -11.55 28.49 -7.96
C ALA A 608 -10.15 29.15 -8.07
N GLY A 609 -9.94 30.28 -7.37
CA GLY A 609 -8.65 30.95 -7.27
C GLY A 609 -7.57 30.12 -6.57
N ILE A 610 -7.91 29.36 -5.53
CA ILE A 610 -6.98 28.42 -4.88
C ILE A 610 -6.64 27.26 -5.81
N LYS A 611 -7.64 26.67 -6.45
CA LYS A 611 -7.42 25.59 -7.43
C LYS A 611 -6.49 26.06 -8.54
N GLN A 612 -6.72 27.24 -9.10
CA GLN A 612 -5.87 27.84 -10.12
C GLN A 612 -4.46 28.10 -9.60
N LEU A 613 -4.31 28.62 -8.38
CA LEU A 613 -3.01 28.84 -7.75
C LEU A 613 -2.21 27.54 -7.64
N VAL A 614 -2.81 26.46 -7.12
CA VAL A 614 -2.13 25.16 -7.00
C VAL A 614 -1.70 24.64 -8.37
N ALA A 615 -2.56 24.77 -9.39
CA ALA A 615 -2.23 24.37 -10.75
C ALA A 615 -1.04 25.17 -11.33
N ASP A 616 -1.00 26.48 -11.10
CA ASP A 616 0.09 27.34 -11.55
C ASP A 616 1.39 27.12 -10.75
N LEU A 617 1.30 26.87 -9.44
CA LEU A 617 2.45 26.47 -8.61
C LEU A 617 3.05 25.15 -9.08
N ASN A 618 2.22 24.17 -9.43
CA ASN A 618 2.68 22.90 -10.01
C ASN A 618 3.41 23.10 -11.35
N ARG A 619 2.87 23.94 -12.24
CA ARG A 619 3.54 24.29 -13.51
C ARG A 619 4.88 24.97 -13.26
N ILE A 620 4.90 25.99 -12.42
CA ILE A 620 6.13 26.71 -12.05
C ILE A 620 7.16 25.78 -11.42
N TYR A 621 6.73 24.89 -10.52
CA TYR A 621 7.63 23.93 -9.88
C TYR A 621 8.27 22.98 -10.90
N ARG A 622 7.56 22.60 -11.97
CA ARG A 622 8.14 21.81 -13.06
C ARG A 622 9.06 22.63 -13.96
N ASP A 623 8.68 23.87 -14.27
CA ASP A 623 9.34 24.69 -15.28
C ASP A 623 10.55 25.49 -14.74
N ALA A 624 10.66 25.68 -13.42
CA ALA A 624 11.75 26.41 -12.77
C ALA A 624 12.68 25.43 -12.02
N PRO A 625 13.83 25.02 -12.62
CA PRO A 625 14.71 24.00 -12.06
C PRO A 625 15.28 24.33 -10.67
N ALA A 626 15.43 25.63 -10.37
CA ALA A 626 15.88 26.10 -9.07
C ALA A 626 14.97 25.65 -7.91
N LEU A 627 13.69 25.39 -8.18
CA LEU A 627 12.75 25.02 -7.14
C LEU A 627 12.81 23.53 -6.77
N HIS A 628 13.40 22.67 -7.59
CA HIS A 628 13.31 21.21 -7.41
C HIS A 628 14.60 20.41 -7.56
N GLN A 629 15.57 20.85 -8.38
CA GLN A 629 16.75 20.03 -8.71
C GLN A 629 17.69 19.78 -7.53
N ARG A 630 17.76 20.74 -6.60
CA ARG A 630 18.62 20.69 -5.41
C ARG A 630 17.81 20.70 -4.11
N ASP A 631 16.62 20.09 -4.11
CA ASP A 631 15.77 20.01 -2.90
C ASP A 631 16.45 19.28 -1.73
N CYS A 632 17.35 18.34 -2.04
CA CYS A 632 18.07 17.52 -1.06
C CYS A 632 19.54 17.95 -0.88
N ASP A 633 19.92 19.13 -1.38
CA ASP A 633 21.27 19.68 -1.32
C ASP A 633 21.23 21.09 -0.70
N ALA A 634 22.04 21.32 0.33
CA ALA A 634 22.11 22.60 1.03
C ALA A 634 22.53 23.75 0.10
N ASP A 635 23.30 23.48 -0.95
CA ASP A 635 23.69 24.50 -1.95
C ASP A 635 22.49 25.00 -2.78
N GLY A 636 21.36 24.28 -2.76
CA GLY A 636 20.11 24.66 -3.41
C GLY A 636 19.35 25.80 -2.72
N PHE A 637 19.80 26.28 -1.56
CA PHE A 637 19.10 27.26 -0.74
C PHE A 637 20.05 28.28 -0.10
N ARG A 638 19.61 29.54 0.03
CA ARG A 638 20.32 30.54 0.83
C ARG A 638 19.37 31.58 1.43
N TRP A 639 19.41 31.74 2.75
CA TRP A 639 18.74 32.87 3.41
C TRP A 639 19.35 34.21 2.98
N LEU A 640 18.49 35.18 2.67
CA LEU A 640 18.88 36.57 2.46
C LEU A 640 18.50 37.42 3.68
N GLN A 641 17.25 37.24 4.15
CA GLN A 641 16.75 37.86 5.38
C GLN A 641 16.04 36.82 6.24
N GLU A 642 16.78 36.20 7.15
CA GLU A 642 16.27 35.26 8.15
C GLU A 642 15.75 35.99 9.41
N GLY A 643 16.24 37.20 9.70
CA GLY A 643 16.00 37.89 10.96
C GLY A 643 14.81 38.85 10.99
N SER A 644 14.00 38.91 9.92
CA SER A 644 12.94 39.92 9.74
C SER A 644 11.64 39.59 10.51
N ALA A 645 11.81 39.12 11.74
CA ALA A 645 10.73 38.64 12.62
C ALA A 645 9.66 39.70 12.88
N GLU A 646 10.05 40.95 13.18
CA GLU A 646 9.12 42.05 13.46
C GLU A 646 8.13 42.31 12.32
N GLN A 647 8.54 42.06 11.08
CA GLN A 647 7.70 42.21 9.88
C GLN A 647 7.07 40.88 9.44
N SER A 648 7.55 39.75 9.98
CA SER A 648 7.21 38.39 9.56
C SER A 648 7.35 38.21 8.04
N VAL A 649 8.44 38.76 7.51
CA VAL A 649 8.86 38.63 6.12
C VAL A 649 10.05 37.69 6.06
N PHE A 650 10.06 36.80 5.08
CA PHE A 650 11.15 35.87 4.81
C PHE A 650 11.66 36.11 3.39
N ALA A 651 12.96 36.23 3.20
CA ALA A 651 13.56 36.33 1.87
C ALA A 651 14.73 35.37 1.70
N TYR A 652 14.73 34.61 0.61
CA TYR A 652 15.76 33.60 0.33
C TYR A 652 15.93 33.36 -1.17
N MET A 653 17.05 32.76 -1.53
CA MET A 653 17.34 32.27 -2.87
C MET A 653 17.15 30.75 -2.96
N ARG A 654 16.66 30.29 -4.11
CA ARG A 654 16.72 28.89 -4.55
C ARG A 654 17.65 28.77 -5.76
N PHE A 655 18.41 27.69 -5.82
CA PHE A 655 19.38 27.42 -6.89
C PHE A 655 19.17 26.04 -7.49
N GLY A 656 19.31 25.95 -8.81
CA GLY A 656 19.28 24.68 -9.54
C GLY A 656 20.68 24.18 -9.85
N LEU A 657 20.78 23.23 -10.78
CA LEU A 657 22.07 22.86 -11.39
C LEU A 657 22.59 23.97 -12.29
N ASP A 658 23.84 23.83 -12.76
CA ASP A 658 24.50 24.82 -13.60
C ASP A 658 23.65 25.20 -14.82
N GLY A 659 23.43 26.51 -15.00
CA GLY A 659 22.60 27.07 -16.07
C GLY A 659 21.12 27.27 -15.72
N ALA A 660 20.66 26.84 -14.54
CA ALA A 660 19.34 27.20 -14.03
C ALA A 660 19.29 28.66 -13.54
N GLU A 661 18.23 29.39 -13.89
CA GLU A 661 17.97 30.72 -13.35
C GLU A 661 17.69 30.63 -11.84
N PRO A 662 18.45 31.32 -10.98
CA PRO A 662 18.17 31.37 -9.55
C PRO A 662 16.82 32.03 -9.27
N ALA A 663 16.10 31.55 -8.25
CA ALA A 663 14.83 32.15 -7.84
C ALA A 663 14.99 32.93 -6.53
N LEU A 664 14.65 34.21 -6.55
CA LEU A 664 14.40 35.01 -5.35
C LEU A 664 12.98 34.74 -4.87
N VAL A 665 12.83 34.39 -3.60
CA VAL A 665 11.54 34.16 -2.97
C VAL A 665 11.36 35.16 -1.84
N VAL A 666 10.19 35.80 -1.79
CA VAL A 666 9.82 36.73 -0.73
C VAL A 666 8.45 36.35 -0.20
N VAL A 667 8.38 36.04 1.09
CA VAL A 667 7.14 35.61 1.76
C VAL A 667 6.78 36.59 2.84
N ASN A 668 5.58 37.15 2.78
CA ASN A 668 5.03 38.02 3.81
C ASN A 668 3.85 37.36 4.49
N MET A 669 4.01 37.10 5.79
CA MET A 669 3.01 36.42 6.60
C MET A 669 2.17 37.40 7.44
N THR A 670 2.08 38.67 7.03
CA THR A 670 1.20 39.67 7.64
C THR A 670 0.33 40.39 6.61
N PRO A 671 -0.81 40.97 7.00
CA PRO A 671 -1.66 41.74 6.09
C PRO A 671 -1.09 43.13 5.73
N ASN A 672 0.12 43.46 6.18
CA ASN A 672 0.78 44.70 5.81
C ASN A 672 1.33 44.61 4.38
N THR A 673 1.27 45.71 3.63
CA THR A 673 1.94 45.83 2.32
C THR A 673 3.17 46.71 2.46
N TYR A 674 4.27 46.32 1.82
CA TYR A 674 5.49 47.13 1.74
C TYR A 674 5.72 47.53 0.29
N SER A 675 5.82 48.83 -0.01
CA SER A 675 5.91 49.30 -1.41
C SER A 675 7.32 49.28 -1.97
N ASP A 676 8.32 49.57 -1.13
CA ASP A 676 9.73 49.70 -1.51
C ASP A 676 10.62 48.89 -0.56
N TYR A 677 10.30 47.60 -0.38
CA TYR A 677 11.05 46.73 0.53
C TYR A 677 12.41 46.39 -0.09
N GLU A 678 13.49 46.71 0.61
CA GLU A 678 14.87 46.50 0.15
C GLU A 678 15.39 45.12 0.56
N ILE A 679 15.93 44.38 -0.41
CA ILE A 679 16.52 43.05 -0.21
C ILE A 679 17.90 43.01 -0.85
N GLY A 680 18.88 42.48 -0.12
CA GLY A 680 20.20 42.20 -0.67
C GLY A 680 20.15 40.94 -1.53
N VAL A 681 20.70 40.96 -2.74
CA VAL A 681 20.69 39.83 -3.67
C VAL A 681 22.09 39.59 -4.27
N PRO A 682 22.43 38.33 -4.62
CA PRO A 682 23.77 37.98 -5.08
C PRO A 682 24.12 38.55 -6.46
N GLU A 683 23.12 38.82 -7.30
CA GLU A 683 23.32 39.18 -8.70
C GLU A 683 22.52 40.43 -9.08
N SER A 684 23.09 41.26 -9.96
CA SER A 684 22.37 42.36 -10.60
C SER A 684 21.68 41.87 -11.86
N GLY A 685 20.55 42.46 -12.23
CA GLY A 685 19.81 42.00 -13.41
C GLY A 685 18.33 42.26 -13.29
N TYR A 686 17.56 41.73 -14.24
CA TYR A 686 16.10 41.75 -14.17
C TYR A 686 15.61 40.49 -13.45
N TYR A 687 14.84 40.68 -12.39
CA TYR A 687 14.17 39.61 -11.66
C TYR A 687 12.71 39.59 -12.11
N ARG A 688 12.38 38.63 -12.97
CA ARG A 688 11.03 38.46 -13.53
C ARG A 688 10.11 37.82 -12.49
N GLU A 689 9.01 38.49 -12.14
CA GLU A 689 7.99 37.95 -11.24
C GLU A 689 7.23 36.82 -11.94
N ILE A 690 7.48 35.58 -11.55
CA ILE A 690 6.83 34.39 -12.13
C ILE A 690 5.66 33.90 -11.29
N MET A 691 5.65 34.20 -9.99
CA MET A 691 4.52 33.94 -9.10
C MET A 691 4.30 35.12 -8.17
N ASN A 692 3.04 35.50 -8.04
CA ASN A 692 2.56 36.42 -7.03
C ASN A 692 1.22 35.90 -6.52
N THR A 693 1.23 35.34 -5.31
CA THR A 693 0.03 34.72 -4.74
C THR A 693 -1.04 35.74 -4.34
N ASP A 694 -0.77 37.06 -4.38
CA ASP A 694 -1.75 38.14 -4.23
C ASP A 694 -2.36 38.62 -5.56
N SER A 695 -2.03 37.97 -6.68
CA SER A 695 -2.67 38.30 -7.96
C SER A 695 -4.20 38.18 -7.89
N SER A 696 -4.90 39.09 -8.55
CA SER A 696 -6.38 39.10 -8.61
C SER A 696 -6.97 37.82 -9.21
N ILE A 697 -6.22 37.12 -10.07
CA ILE A 697 -6.66 35.84 -10.65
C ILE A 697 -6.81 34.73 -9.59
N TYR A 698 -6.11 34.86 -8.46
CA TYR A 698 -6.22 33.96 -7.31
C TYR A 698 -7.10 34.54 -6.19
N GLY A 699 -7.74 35.69 -6.42
CA GLY A 699 -8.55 36.41 -5.43
C GLY A 699 -7.76 37.31 -4.47
N GLY A 700 -6.52 37.69 -4.81
CA GLY A 700 -5.74 38.64 -4.03
C GLY A 700 -6.03 40.12 -4.37
N SER A 701 -5.33 41.02 -3.68
CA SER A 701 -5.47 42.48 -3.81
C SER A 701 -4.76 43.06 -5.03
N ASN A 702 -4.01 42.23 -5.76
CA ASN A 702 -3.28 42.57 -6.97
C ASN A 702 -2.15 43.59 -6.76
N LYS A 703 -1.58 43.63 -5.55
CA LYS A 703 -0.31 44.32 -5.30
C LYS A 703 0.83 43.46 -5.85
N GLY A 704 1.90 44.08 -6.32
CA GLY A 704 3.01 43.36 -6.94
C GLY A 704 3.94 44.27 -7.71
N ASN A 705 4.78 43.68 -8.58
CA ASN A 705 5.92 44.37 -9.17
C ASN A 705 5.76 44.66 -10.67
N SER A 706 4.53 44.65 -11.22
CA SER A 706 4.28 44.93 -12.64
C SER A 706 5.12 44.07 -13.62
N GLY A 707 5.39 42.81 -13.25
CA GLY A 707 6.13 41.84 -14.05
C GLY A 707 7.57 41.58 -13.61
N GLY A 708 8.16 42.39 -12.72
CA GLY A 708 9.51 42.16 -12.20
C GLY A 708 10.23 43.45 -11.79
N GLN A 709 11.44 43.31 -11.24
CA GLN A 709 12.24 44.44 -10.76
C GLN A 709 13.71 44.30 -11.15
N HIS A 710 14.40 45.44 -11.28
CA HIS A 710 15.84 45.45 -11.49
C HIS A 710 16.60 45.47 -10.17
N ALA A 711 17.53 44.52 -10.00
CA ALA A 711 18.55 44.58 -8.97
C ALA A 711 19.72 45.46 -9.42
N LEU A 712 20.11 46.42 -8.58
CA LEU A 712 21.21 47.34 -8.82
C LEU A 712 22.48 46.83 -8.13
N HIS A 713 23.64 47.11 -8.70
CA HIS A 713 24.95 46.80 -8.11
C HIS A 713 25.29 47.78 -6.97
N GLU A 714 24.51 47.70 -5.89
CA GLU A 714 24.63 48.47 -4.66
C GLU A 714 24.61 47.49 -3.49
N SER A 715 25.68 47.43 -2.70
CA SER A 715 25.78 46.45 -1.61
C SER A 715 24.78 46.74 -0.51
N PHE A 716 24.06 45.71 -0.07
CA PHE A 716 23.03 45.81 0.96
C PHE A 716 22.91 44.48 1.71
N ASP A 717 22.81 44.55 3.04
CA ASP A 717 22.58 43.40 3.93
C ASP A 717 23.51 42.20 3.65
N GLY A 718 24.80 42.47 3.48
CA GLY A 718 25.82 41.45 3.22
C GLY A 718 25.84 40.87 1.79
N GLN A 719 25.01 41.39 0.89
CA GLN A 719 24.97 40.99 -0.53
C GLN A 719 25.54 42.10 -1.43
N PRO A 720 26.09 41.75 -2.61
CA PRO A 720 26.74 42.70 -3.52
C PRO A 720 25.74 43.62 -4.25
N CYS A 721 24.50 43.16 -4.44
CA CYS A 721 23.46 43.88 -5.15
C CYS A 721 22.23 44.10 -4.26
N LYS A 722 21.36 45.02 -4.66
CA LYS A 722 20.12 45.38 -3.96
C LYS A 722 18.96 45.45 -4.92
N ILE A 723 17.83 44.88 -4.52
CA ILE A 723 16.55 44.99 -5.23
C ILE A 723 15.51 45.66 -4.34
N LYS A 724 14.62 46.44 -4.97
CA LYS A 724 13.43 47.01 -4.32
C LYS A 724 12.20 46.30 -4.86
N VAL A 725 11.42 45.70 -3.97
CA VAL A 725 10.21 44.97 -4.34
C VAL A 725 9.01 45.51 -3.57
N CYS A 726 7.87 45.60 -4.25
CA CYS A 726 6.58 45.68 -3.58
C CYS A 726 6.24 44.29 -3.05
N VAL A 727 6.11 44.16 -1.73
CA VAL A 727 5.75 42.94 -1.04
C VAL A 727 4.26 43.00 -0.69
N PRO A 728 3.41 42.19 -1.36
CA PRO A 728 1.97 42.17 -1.12
C PRO A 728 1.61 41.64 0.27
N PRO A 729 0.40 41.93 0.76
CA PRO A 729 -0.07 41.44 2.07
C PRO A 729 -0.41 39.95 2.01
N LEU A 730 0.04 39.17 3.00
CA LEU A 730 -0.25 37.72 3.09
C LEU A 730 0.01 37.01 1.76
N ALA A 731 1.25 37.06 1.28
CA ALA A 731 1.59 36.62 -0.05
C ALA A 731 3.01 36.07 -0.16
N THR A 732 3.22 35.26 -1.19
CA THR A 732 4.52 34.76 -1.61
C THR A 732 4.78 35.26 -3.04
N LEU A 733 5.96 35.84 -3.24
CA LEU A 733 6.51 36.19 -4.53
C LEU A 733 7.62 35.21 -4.88
N ILE A 734 7.68 34.80 -6.15
CA ILE A 734 8.81 34.07 -6.72
C ILE A 734 9.26 34.85 -7.95
N LEU A 735 10.53 35.25 -7.99
CA LEU A 735 11.14 35.98 -9.09
C LEU A 735 12.36 35.23 -9.62
N LEU A 736 12.41 34.96 -10.92
CA LEU A 736 13.60 34.37 -11.55
C LEU A 736 14.58 35.46 -11.95
N CYS A 737 15.84 35.28 -11.58
CA CYS A 737 16.94 36.13 -12.01
C CYS A 737 17.30 35.79 -13.45
N GLU A 738 16.97 36.66 -14.39
CA GLU A 738 17.40 36.55 -15.79
C GLU A 738 18.90 36.86 -15.83
N THR A 739 19.72 35.83 -15.70
CA THR A 739 21.16 35.97 -15.89
C THR A 739 21.40 36.24 -17.37
N GLY A 740 21.90 37.44 -17.67
CA GLY A 740 22.18 37.83 -19.05
C GLY A 740 23.06 36.76 -19.69
N LYS A 741 22.56 36.06 -20.71
CA LYS A 741 23.42 35.35 -21.66
C LYS A 741 24.30 36.41 -22.32
N GLY A 742 25.48 36.63 -21.74
CA GLY A 742 26.54 37.47 -22.31
C GLY A 742 27.00 36.93 -23.65
#